data_AF-A0A1L4D2T9-F1
#
_entry.id   AF-A0A1L4D2T9-F1
#
_cell.length_a   1.000
_cell.length_b   1.000
_cell.length_c   1.000
_cell.angle_alpha   90.00
_cell.angle_beta   90.00
_cell.angle_gamma   90.00
#
_symmetry.space_group_name_H-M   'P 1'
#
loop_
_entity.id
_entity.type
_entity.pdbx_description
1 polymer ?
#
loop_
_entity_poly.entity_id
_entity_poly.type
_entity_poly.pdbx_seq_one_letter_code
_entity_poly.pdbx_strand_id
1 'polypeptide(L)'
;MKILNKFITFSALILFTSSCGKGNLQGNNTAVEQSSKIVRKKALAQFSENMQMLNTQIDERLDNIGKGFNSITGLNVERCLENDASQFRLQPSAQVTYEENLSSNQLLNKLGFGIQADIPLHETGVPVTVSPEINYSRESGTSSLARTYNLTIEITKGYVELVKQNPNSEFRFKKVHYDNLKSKNVNFFNLCGDQIVIKQKVKAQLLITTKFIFADAKTKEEFDASLGAKTPPIFGAAKKSKKSNPSSASANAGRNNNTATGGNSTALTPVDSNTANDQINQTLNEELDTETCGKDGCDGDGKDGGFSIEAKAKFNSLSAEVRKNTTISIRAIQLGGTPSQLSKIVNFNCSLEQVNVCDSLFRQFKNYAAKDFPNQLKDEINNRDVNSNNKFYYSDSTKVLYSNKAIVNNENQLINDVISNYSDTSPSFINFKYKIQQDFKSNHIHYIKAVDILAKDSYKNLANDERKLVKETKENAQYNITQLLNLINKCFSDTVTCQKNYAELKKSAIKKDGFYREFNEEFDDIKAWKLISSTEAEWKPPRYTPGNVIFISDRMTGDFMKSSNLRGYSQFFFKYIDTNNNKITSKKFGGISLTTSFRCYNATSDALGWIWFHEISPYDVRPVTDPVVNYCDPATVFACTHNSDLQQLKKFRIEFWAQ
;
A
#
# COMPACT_ATOMS: atom_id res chain seq x y z
N MET A 1 26.66 26.91 52.80
CA MET A 1 28.10 27.08 52.42
C MET A 1 28.22 28.19 51.39
N LYS A 2 29.39 28.84 51.26
CA LYS A 2 29.77 29.77 50.16
C LYS A 2 30.84 29.07 49.28
N ILE A 3 31.40 29.80 48.27
CA ILE A 3 32.63 29.47 47.49
C ILE A 3 32.38 28.38 46.41
N LEU A 4 32.87 28.41 45.16
CA LEU A 4 33.32 29.43 44.16
C LEU A 4 33.44 28.67 42.78
N ASN A 5 33.82 29.14 41.58
CA ASN A 5 34.30 30.43 41.02
C ASN A 5 33.96 30.53 39.50
N LYS A 6 34.45 31.56 38.80
CA LYS A 6 34.38 31.85 37.35
C LYS A 6 35.49 31.16 36.54
N PHE A 7 35.29 30.98 35.22
CA PHE A 7 36.16 31.37 34.07
C PHE A 7 35.29 31.17 32.79
N ILE A 8 35.01 32.12 31.87
CA ILE A 8 35.78 33.14 31.11
C ILE A 8 36.38 32.58 29.79
N THR A 9 35.59 32.76 28.72
CA THR A 9 35.90 32.99 27.28
C THR A 9 37.25 32.60 26.65
N PHE A 10 37.20 32.06 25.42
CA PHE A 10 37.85 32.72 24.26
C PHE A 10 37.15 32.40 22.92
N SER A 11 37.46 33.17 21.87
CA SER A 11 36.71 33.25 20.60
C SER A 11 37.37 32.51 19.42
N ALA A 12 36.56 32.10 18.44
CA ALA A 12 37.02 31.80 17.07
C ALA A 12 35.94 32.18 16.03
N LEU A 13 36.03 33.38 15.46
CA LEU A 13 35.13 33.88 14.41
C LEU A 13 35.77 33.61 13.04
N ILE A 14 35.23 32.65 12.26
CA ILE A 14 35.73 32.38 10.91
C ILE A 14 34.93 33.19 9.88
N LEU A 15 35.54 34.29 9.43
CA LEU A 15 35.07 35.07 8.28
C LEU A 15 35.52 34.39 6.98
N PHE A 16 34.58 33.87 6.18
CA PHE A 16 34.85 33.49 4.80
C PHE A 16 34.67 34.69 3.86
N THR A 17 35.77 35.35 3.53
CA THR A 17 35.80 36.36 2.46
C THR A 17 35.71 35.70 1.09
N SER A 18 34.78 36.17 0.26
CA SER A 18 34.66 35.74 -1.14
C SER A 18 35.83 36.24 -2.00
N SER A 19 36.34 35.38 -2.87
CA SER A 19 37.35 35.73 -3.88
C SER A 19 36.86 35.34 -5.27
N CYS A 20 36.67 36.33 -6.15
CA CYS A 20 36.18 36.13 -7.51
C CYS A 20 37.32 35.79 -8.48
N GLY A 21 37.83 34.57 -8.40
CA GLY A 21 38.81 34.05 -9.36
C GLY A 21 38.17 33.64 -10.70
N LYS A 22 38.41 34.41 -11.77
CA LYS A 22 38.18 33.92 -13.14
C LYS A 22 39.30 32.94 -13.50
N GLY A 23 38.98 31.66 -13.67
CA GLY A 23 39.90 30.60 -14.09
C GLY A 23 39.27 29.72 -15.17
N ASN A 24 40.06 29.28 -16.15
CA ASN A 24 39.57 28.53 -17.30
C ASN A 24 39.11 27.11 -16.93
N LEU A 25 37.95 26.70 -17.42
CA LEU A 25 37.44 25.34 -17.28
C LEU A 25 38.01 24.43 -18.39
N GLN A 26 38.99 23.60 -18.03
CA GLN A 26 39.29 22.35 -18.73
C GLN A 26 39.14 21.18 -17.74
N GLY A 27 38.67 20.04 -18.25
CA GLY A 27 37.88 19.09 -17.47
C GLY A 27 38.64 18.27 -16.41
N ASN A 28 37.91 17.87 -15.36
CA ASN A 28 38.29 16.76 -14.50
C ASN A 28 37.02 16.12 -13.90
N ASN A 29 36.71 14.87 -14.27
CA ASN A 29 35.41 14.23 -13.99
C ASN A 29 35.26 13.68 -12.55
N THR A 30 36.27 13.80 -11.70
CA THR A 30 36.34 13.19 -10.36
C THR A 30 35.35 13.74 -9.35
N ALA A 31 34.84 14.97 -9.53
CA ALA A 31 33.87 15.59 -8.61
C ALA A 31 32.49 14.89 -8.63
N VAL A 32 32.08 14.33 -9.78
CA VAL A 32 30.78 13.65 -9.93
C VAL A 32 30.77 12.31 -9.19
N GLU A 33 31.92 11.62 -9.12
CA GLU A 33 31.99 10.32 -8.46
C GLU A 33 31.90 10.43 -6.93
N GLN A 34 32.52 11.47 -6.34
CA GLN A 34 32.47 11.68 -4.88
C GLN A 34 31.07 12.10 -4.39
N SER A 35 30.36 12.95 -5.14
CA SER A 35 28.97 13.29 -4.80
C SER A 35 28.06 12.06 -4.85
N SER A 36 28.25 11.18 -5.85
CA SER A 36 27.50 9.90 -5.95
C SER A 36 27.66 9.00 -4.71
N LYS A 37 28.85 8.96 -4.10
CA LYS A 37 29.14 8.14 -2.90
C LYS A 37 28.47 8.70 -1.64
N ILE A 38 28.39 10.03 -1.52
CA ILE A 38 27.68 10.69 -0.40
C ILE A 38 26.16 10.52 -0.55
N VAL A 39 25.61 10.68 -1.76
CA VAL A 39 24.18 10.45 -2.03
C VAL A 39 23.81 8.98 -1.80
N ARG A 40 24.65 8.01 -2.23
CA ARG A 40 24.44 6.58 -1.93
C ARG A 40 24.38 6.28 -0.43
N LYS A 41 25.23 6.89 0.41
CA LYS A 41 25.14 6.71 1.87
C LYS A 41 23.85 7.30 2.48
N LYS A 42 23.28 8.37 1.90
CA LYS A 42 21.95 8.87 2.30
C LYS A 42 20.80 8.00 1.79
N ALA A 43 20.89 7.45 0.58
CA ALA A 43 19.86 6.59 0.01
C ALA A 43 19.74 5.24 0.73
N LEU A 44 20.86 4.60 1.12
CA LEU A 44 20.80 3.40 1.96
C LEU A 44 20.12 3.65 3.32
N ALA A 45 20.21 4.87 3.85
CA ALA A 45 19.55 5.27 5.09
C ALA A 45 18.06 5.66 4.92
N GLN A 46 17.51 5.65 3.70
CA GLN A 46 16.07 5.85 3.45
C GLN A 46 15.25 4.57 3.54
N PHE A 47 15.87 3.40 3.35
CA PHE A 47 15.25 2.12 3.72
C PHE A 47 15.47 1.90 5.21
N SER A 48 14.39 1.98 6.00
CA SER A 48 14.48 1.79 7.44
C SER A 48 15.04 0.41 7.78
N GLU A 49 15.74 0.32 8.91
CA GLU A 49 16.29 -0.93 9.44
C GLU A 49 15.20 -2.02 9.57
N ASN A 50 13.99 -1.59 9.94
CA ASN A 50 12.77 -2.41 9.94
C ASN A 50 12.42 -3.01 8.57
N MET A 51 12.59 -2.28 7.46
CA MET A 51 12.36 -2.83 6.10
C MET A 51 13.38 -3.93 5.76
N GLN A 52 14.63 -3.77 6.19
CA GLN A 52 15.69 -4.74 5.92
C GLN A 52 15.47 -6.01 6.75
N MET A 53 15.14 -5.85 8.04
CA MET A 53 14.79 -6.93 8.97
C MET A 53 13.50 -7.66 8.57
N LEU A 54 12.45 -6.95 8.13
CA LEU A 54 11.23 -7.59 7.63
C LEU A 54 11.46 -8.30 6.30
N ASN A 55 12.31 -7.83 5.39
CA ASN A 55 12.65 -8.59 4.19
C ASN A 55 13.25 -9.97 4.55
N THR A 56 14.16 -10.03 5.54
CA THR A 56 14.70 -11.32 6.03
C THR A 56 13.69 -12.21 6.76
N GLN A 57 12.60 -11.66 7.30
CA GLN A 57 11.49 -12.44 7.89
C GLN A 57 10.39 -12.80 6.87
N ILE A 58 10.27 -12.03 5.78
CA ILE A 58 9.33 -12.26 4.68
C ILE A 58 9.70 -13.49 3.85
N ASP A 59 10.98 -13.87 3.83
CA ASP A 59 11.45 -15.12 3.22
C ASP A 59 11.10 -16.35 4.07
N GLU A 60 10.75 -16.20 5.36
CA GLU A 60 10.22 -17.29 6.22
C GLU A 60 8.73 -17.62 5.94
N ARG A 61 8.24 -17.39 4.71
CA ARG A 61 6.91 -17.89 4.26
C ARG A 61 6.95 -19.40 4.09
N LEU A 62 6.87 -20.11 5.21
CA LEU A 62 6.95 -21.58 5.34
C LEU A 62 6.03 -22.33 4.38
N ASP A 63 6.45 -23.56 4.01
CA ASP A 63 5.64 -24.50 3.25
C ASP A 63 4.30 -24.81 3.94
N ASN A 64 3.23 -24.24 3.39
CA ASN A 64 1.87 -24.42 3.90
C ASN A 64 1.18 -25.64 3.29
N ILE A 65 1.81 -26.37 2.36
CA ILE A 65 1.27 -27.64 1.83
C ILE A 65 0.97 -28.59 3.00
N GLY A 66 -0.19 -29.25 2.96
CA GLY A 66 -0.61 -30.18 4.01
C GLY A 66 -1.12 -29.53 5.30
N LYS A 67 -0.90 -28.21 5.49
CA LYS A 67 -1.52 -27.46 6.57
C LYS A 67 -3.02 -27.34 6.33
N GLY A 68 -3.75 -27.40 7.43
CA GLY A 68 -5.14 -27.00 7.48
C GLY A 68 -5.32 -25.52 7.17
N PHE A 69 -6.53 -25.16 6.76
CA PHE A 69 -6.92 -23.79 6.45
C PHE A 69 -8.35 -23.54 6.95
N ASN A 70 -8.51 -22.53 7.78
CA ASN A 70 -9.80 -22.11 8.31
C ASN A 70 -10.37 -21.03 7.41
N SER A 71 -11.35 -21.38 6.57
CA SER A 71 -11.91 -20.43 5.59
C SER A 71 -12.84 -19.37 6.19
N ILE A 72 -13.12 -19.40 7.50
CA ILE A 72 -13.87 -18.34 8.19
C ILE A 72 -12.92 -17.22 8.66
N THR A 73 -11.81 -17.57 9.31
CA THR A 73 -10.76 -16.60 9.69
C THR A 73 -9.94 -16.15 8.48
N GLY A 74 -9.76 -17.04 7.51
CA GLY A 74 -8.82 -16.89 6.40
C GLY A 74 -7.38 -17.33 6.72
N LEU A 75 -7.14 -18.01 7.85
CA LEU A 75 -5.78 -18.33 8.33
C LEU A 75 -5.39 -19.79 8.08
N ASN A 76 -4.07 -20.04 7.98
CA ASN A 76 -3.49 -21.38 7.97
C ASN A 76 -3.36 -21.90 9.41
N VAL A 77 -3.44 -23.22 9.60
CA VAL A 77 -3.33 -23.88 10.92
C VAL A 77 -2.38 -25.09 10.83
N GLU A 78 -2.48 -26.08 11.71
CA GLU A 78 -1.50 -27.17 11.78
C GLU A 78 -1.58 -28.15 10.59
N ARG A 79 -0.51 -28.91 10.33
CA ARG A 79 -0.59 -30.09 9.45
C ARG A 79 -1.35 -31.20 10.18
N CYS A 80 -2.59 -31.44 9.79
CA CYS A 80 -3.43 -32.46 10.45
C CYS A 80 -3.34 -33.86 9.83
N LEU A 81 -2.70 -34.00 8.66
CA LEU A 81 -2.40 -35.31 8.07
C LEU A 81 -1.13 -35.92 8.70
N GLU A 82 -0.97 -37.24 8.58
CA GLU A 82 0.22 -37.98 9.07
C GLU A 82 1.09 -38.58 7.95
N ASN A 83 0.50 -38.88 6.79
CA ASN A 83 1.16 -39.54 5.67
C ASN A 83 1.21 -38.64 4.41
N ASP A 84 1.14 -37.33 4.58
CA ASP A 84 1.36 -36.34 3.52
C ASP A 84 2.86 -36.07 3.28
N ALA A 85 3.16 -35.63 2.06
CA ALA A 85 4.44 -35.03 1.72
C ALA A 85 4.22 -33.89 0.72
N SER A 86 5.17 -32.96 0.66
CA SER A 86 5.22 -31.92 -0.36
C SER A 86 6.08 -32.37 -1.53
N GLN A 87 5.58 -32.30 -2.77
CA GLN A 87 6.38 -32.52 -3.98
C GLN A 87 6.49 -31.23 -4.78
N PHE A 88 7.72 -30.80 -5.10
CA PHE A 88 7.93 -29.68 -6.02
C PHE A 88 7.72 -30.11 -7.47
N ARG A 89 7.01 -29.27 -8.22
CA ARG A 89 6.81 -29.35 -9.67
C ARG A 89 7.40 -28.09 -10.30
N LEU A 90 8.54 -28.28 -10.96
CA LEU A 90 9.16 -27.27 -11.82
C LEU A 90 8.20 -26.96 -12.96
N GLN A 91 7.60 -25.76 -12.93
CA GLN A 91 6.76 -25.22 -14.01
C GLN A 91 7.05 -23.72 -14.12
N PRO A 92 8.20 -23.36 -14.71
CA PRO A 92 8.65 -21.98 -14.78
C PRO A 92 7.77 -21.17 -15.73
N SER A 93 7.46 -19.93 -15.34
CA SER A 93 6.76 -18.95 -16.19
C SER A 93 7.03 -17.52 -15.73
N ALA A 94 6.92 -16.57 -16.66
CA ALA A 94 6.93 -15.14 -16.36
C ALA A 94 5.58 -14.51 -16.77
N GLN A 95 5.17 -13.49 -16.04
CA GLN A 95 4.01 -12.65 -16.37
C GLN A 95 4.33 -11.18 -16.07
N VAL A 96 4.06 -10.32 -17.04
CA VAL A 96 4.11 -8.85 -16.89
C VAL A 96 2.68 -8.31 -16.90
N THR A 97 2.33 -7.43 -15.95
CA THR A 97 1.04 -6.70 -15.96
C THR A 97 1.24 -5.20 -15.80
N TYR A 98 0.38 -4.44 -16.48
CA TYR A 98 0.37 -2.97 -16.50
C TYR A 98 -1.02 -2.49 -16.10
N GLU A 99 -1.15 -1.83 -14.94
CA GLU A 99 -2.46 -1.47 -14.36
C GLU A 99 -2.48 -0.04 -13.82
N GLU A 100 -3.49 0.74 -14.22
CA GLU A 100 -3.69 2.12 -13.77
C GLU A 100 -4.50 2.21 -12.46
N ASN A 101 -4.28 3.28 -11.69
CA ASN A 101 -5.14 3.78 -10.61
C ASN A 101 -5.54 2.75 -9.54
N LEU A 102 -4.64 1.82 -9.23
CA LEU A 102 -4.83 0.89 -8.13
C LEU A 102 -4.89 1.65 -6.78
N SER A 103 -5.97 1.41 -6.03
CA SER A 103 -6.06 1.80 -4.63
C SER A 103 -5.14 0.94 -3.76
N SER A 104 -4.82 1.40 -2.55
CA SER A 104 -4.01 0.65 -1.58
C SER A 104 -4.57 -0.75 -1.27
N ASN A 105 -5.90 -0.92 -1.30
CA ASN A 105 -6.53 -2.23 -1.14
C ASN A 105 -6.23 -3.18 -2.33
N GLN A 106 -6.17 -2.66 -3.56
CA GLN A 106 -5.85 -3.46 -4.75
C GLN A 106 -4.35 -3.77 -4.83
N LEU A 107 -3.49 -2.86 -4.40
CA LEU A 107 -2.04 -3.10 -4.30
C LEU A 107 -1.71 -4.17 -3.25
N LEU A 108 -2.34 -4.10 -2.08
CA LEU A 108 -2.10 -5.08 -1.01
C LEU A 108 -2.52 -6.50 -1.45
N ASN A 109 -3.71 -6.62 -2.05
CA ASN A 109 -4.17 -7.87 -2.67
C ASN A 109 -3.17 -8.44 -3.71
N LYS A 110 -2.45 -7.59 -4.46
CA LYS A 110 -1.49 -8.02 -5.49
C LYS A 110 -0.16 -8.51 -4.97
N LEU A 111 0.25 -8.10 -3.77
CA LEU A 111 1.50 -8.53 -3.12
C LEU A 111 1.35 -9.92 -2.44
N GLY A 112 0.25 -10.62 -2.72
CA GLY A 112 -0.14 -11.87 -2.04
C GLY A 112 -0.84 -11.63 -0.70
N PHE A 113 -0.92 -10.39 -0.22
CA PHE A 113 -1.59 -10.01 1.03
C PHE A 113 -3.10 -9.85 0.80
N GLY A 114 -3.76 -10.97 0.53
CA GLY A 114 -5.07 -11.15 1.13
C GLY A 114 -4.96 -11.13 2.66
N ILE A 115 -6.09 -11.06 3.36
CA ILE A 115 -6.15 -11.11 4.85
C ILE A 115 -5.75 -12.51 5.41
N GLN A 116 -5.18 -13.36 4.56
CA GLN A 116 -4.64 -14.69 4.82
C GLN A 116 -3.15 -14.66 5.21
N ALA A 117 -2.56 -13.48 5.37
CA ALA A 117 -1.35 -13.36 6.15
C ALA A 117 -1.70 -13.76 7.59
N ASP A 118 -1.03 -14.77 8.11
CA ASP A 118 -1.24 -15.25 9.48
C ASP A 118 -0.77 -14.17 10.46
N ILE A 119 -1.68 -13.26 10.83
CA ILE A 119 -1.44 -12.25 11.86
C ILE A 119 -1.14 -13.03 13.15
N PRO A 120 0.07 -12.94 13.72
CA PRO A 120 0.42 -13.70 14.90
C PRO A 120 -0.24 -13.06 16.13
N LEU A 121 -1.53 -13.37 16.34
CA LEU A 121 -2.32 -12.93 17.48
C LEU A 121 -1.97 -13.69 18.78
N HIS A 122 -0.71 -14.15 18.87
CA HIS A 122 -0.10 -14.74 20.06
C HIS A 122 0.18 -13.66 21.13
N GLU A 123 -0.90 -13.13 21.72
CA GLU A 123 -1.09 -12.71 23.13
C GLU A 123 -0.11 -11.72 23.81
N THR A 124 1.02 -11.36 23.19
CA THR A 124 2.26 -10.97 23.92
C THR A 124 2.62 -9.49 23.88
N GLY A 125 1.75 -8.62 23.34
CA GLY A 125 1.98 -7.16 23.35
C GLY A 125 3.07 -6.65 22.41
N VAL A 126 3.61 -7.50 21.52
CA VAL A 126 4.49 -7.09 20.42
C VAL A 126 3.77 -6.04 19.56
N PRO A 127 4.39 -4.90 19.22
CA PRO A 127 3.77 -3.92 18.36
C PRO A 127 3.56 -4.50 16.96
N VAL A 128 2.35 -4.36 16.41
CA VAL A 128 2.06 -4.76 15.03
C VAL A 128 2.82 -3.83 14.09
N THR A 129 4.03 -4.26 13.71
CA THR A 129 4.85 -3.59 12.70
C THR A 129 4.13 -3.65 11.37
N VAL A 130 3.67 -2.49 10.89
CA VAL A 130 3.04 -2.35 9.57
C VAL A 130 4.01 -2.88 8.52
N SER A 131 3.64 -3.93 7.80
CA SER A 131 4.56 -4.63 6.91
C SER A 131 5.04 -3.72 5.75
N PRO A 132 6.19 -4.04 5.13
CA PRO A 132 6.67 -3.37 3.92
C PRO A 132 5.58 -3.22 2.85
N GLU A 133 4.77 -4.26 2.66
CA GLU A 133 3.71 -4.33 1.66
C GLU A 133 2.51 -3.45 1.99
N ILE A 134 2.15 -3.32 3.27
CA ILE A 134 1.07 -2.40 3.71
C ILE A 134 1.52 -0.95 3.56
N ASN A 135 2.76 -0.62 3.98
CA ASN A 135 3.33 0.72 3.80
C ASN A 135 3.44 1.08 2.31
N TYR A 136 4.02 0.18 1.50
CA TYR A 136 4.11 0.32 0.06
C TYR A 136 2.73 0.58 -0.56
N SER A 137 1.74 -0.25 -0.24
CA SER A 137 0.40 -0.14 -0.80
C SER A 137 -0.29 1.17 -0.42
N ARG A 138 -0.09 1.63 0.81
CA ARG A 138 -0.61 2.92 1.31
C ARG A 138 0.02 4.10 0.56
N GLU A 139 1.34 4.15 0.44
CA GLU A 139 2.04 5.28 -0.20
C GLU A 139 1.86 5.30 -1.72
N SER A 140 1.87 4.12 -2.34
CA SER A 140 1.79 3.93 -3.79
C SER A 140 0.37 3.97 -4.34
N GLY A 141 -0.65 3.86 -3.48
CA GLY A 141 -2.06 3.90 -3.88
C GLY A 141 -2.49 5.25 -4.49
N THR A 142 -3.49 5.23 -5.37
CA THR A 142 -4.05 6.45 -5.98
C THR A 142 -4.79 7.34 -4.97
N SER A 143 -4.96 8.62 -5.29
CA SER A 143 -5.66 9.63 -4.47
C SER A 143 -6.29 10.72 -5.36
N SER A 144 -7.07 11.65 -4.78
CA SER A 144 -7.75 12.71 -5.55
C SER A 144 -6.80 13.59 -6.38
N LEU A 145 -5.59 13.85 -5.88
CA LEU A 145 -4.53 14.61 -6.56
C LEU A 145 -3.38 13.71 -7.05
N ALA A 146 -3.65 12.43 -7.37
CA ALA A 146 -2.66 11.54 -7.94
C ALA A 146 -3.23 10.63 -9.05
N ARG A 147 -2.34 10.15 -9.92
CA ARG A 147 -2.62 9.08 -10.90
C ARG A 147 -1.51 8.04 -10.82
N THR A 148 -1.85 6.75 -10.76
CA THR A 148 -0.87 5.67 -10.52
C THR A 148 -0.81 4.68 -11.67
N TYR A 149 0.39 4.13 -11.90
CA TYR A 149 0.70 3.17 -12.95
C TYR A 149 1.58 2.08 -12.37
N ASN A 150 1.15 0.84 -12.52
CA ASN A 150 1.70 -0.29 -11.77
C ASN A 150 2.21 -1.32 -12.75
N LEU A 151 3.53 -1.47 -12.83
CA LEU A 151 4.22 -2.54 -13.52
C LEU A 151 4.45 -3.67 -12.52
N THR A 152 3.76 -4.80 -12.71
CA THR A 152 4.01 -6.04 -11.96
C THR A 152 4.80 -6.98 -12.84
N ILE A 153 5.89 -7.54 -12.33
CA ILE A 153 6.61 -8.67 -12.92
C ILE A 153 6.54 -9.82 -11.93
N GLU A 154 5.88 -10.91 -12.33
CA GLU A 154 5.82 -12.17 -11.60
C GLU A 154 6.67 -13.21 -12.33
N ILE A 155 7.63 -13.81 -11.62
CA ILE A 155 8.45 -14.92 -12.13
C ILE A 155 8.16 -16.12 -11.24
N THR A 156 7.32 -17.03 -11.74
CA THR A 156 6.99 -18.29 -11.07
C THR A 156 8.05 -19.33 -11.43
N LYS A 157 8.64 -19.97 -10.41
CA LYS A 157 9.53 -21.14 -10.57
C LYS A 157 8.73 -22.41 -10.83
N GLY A 158 7.56 -22.50 -10.22
CA GLY A 158 6.68 -23.64 -10.27
C GLY A 158 5.74 -23.63 -9.07
N TYR A 159 5.44 -24.82 -8.55
CA TYR A 159 4.59 -24.99 -7.38
C TYR A 159 5.02 -26.19 -6.57
N VAL A 160 4.77 -26.15 -5.26
CA VAL A 160 4.74 -27.36 -4.44
C VAL A 160 3.29 -27.86 -4.43
N GLU A 161 3.09 -29.17 -4.45
CA GLU A 161 1.79 -29.83 -4.33
C GLU A 161 1.79 -30.89 -3.22
N LEU A 162 0.60 -31.16 -2.68
CA LEU A 162 0.35 -32.18 -1.67
C LEU A 162 0.28 -33.56 -2.33
N VAL A 163 1.23 -34.44 -1.98
CA VAL A 163 1.26 -35.83 -2.41
C VAL A 163 1.16 -36.79 -1.22
N LYS A 164 0.84 -38.05 -1.51
CA LYS A 164 0.77 -39.14 -0.52
C LYS A 164 2.16 -39.76 -0.39
N GLN A 165 2.69 -39.95 0.82
CA GLN A 165 4.03 -40.55 1.05
C GLN A 165 4.15 -41.92 0.37
N ASN A 166 3.08 -42.72 0.40
CA ASN A 166 2.90 -43.90 -0.43
C ASN A 166 1.76 -43.62 -1.43
N PRO A 167 2.01 -43.60 -2.76
CA PRO A 167 0.98 -43.37 -3.78
C PRO A 167 -0.24 -44.29 -3.68
N ASN A 168 -0.06 -45.53 -3.19
CA ASN A 168 -1.08 -46.56 -3.09
C ASN A 168 -1.86 -46.53 -1.75
N SER A 169 -1.45 -45.70 -0.79
CA SER A 169 -2.25 -45.40 0.42
C SER A 169 -3.22 -44.25 0.15
N GLU A 170 -4.25 -44.04 0.96
CA GLU A 170 -4.98 -42.76 1.01
C GLU A 170 -4.49 -41.87 2.14
N PHE A 171 -4.80 -40.57 2.10
CA PHE A 171 -4.44 -39.65 3.17
C PHE A 171 -5.10 -40.06 4.49
N ARG A 172 -4.40 -39.90 5.61
CA ARG A 172 -4.94 -40.13 6.96
C ARG A 172 -4.73 -38.90 7.84
N PHE A 173 -5.71 -38.56 8.66
CA PHE A 173 -5.49 -37.63 9.78
C PHE A 173 -4.63 -38.30 10.85
N LYS A 174 -3.75 -37.53 11.51
CA LYS A 174 -3.14 -37.96 12.78
C LYS A 174 -4.26 -38.30 13.76
N LYS A 175 -4.11 -39.41 14.49
CA LYS A 175 -5.11 -39.92 15.44
C LYS A 175 -5.78 -38.84 16.30
N VAL A 176 -5.02 -37.92 16.91
CA VAL A 176 -5.56 -36.86 17.79
C VAL A 176 -6.55 -35.92 17.08
N HIS A 177 -6.37 -35.62 15.79
CA HIS A 177 -7.33 -34.82 15.04
C HIS A 177 -8.55 -35.65 14.63
N TYR A 178 -8.37 -36.93 14.25
CA TYR A 178 -9.50 -37.82 13.98
C TYR A 178 -10.40 -38.04 15.21
N ASP A 179 -9.81 -38.24 16.39
CA ASP A 179 -10.55 -38.41 17.65
C ASP A 179 -11.35 -37.14 18.01
N ASN A 180 -10.80 -35.95 17.73
CA ASN A 180 -11.53 -34.67 17.86
C ASN A 180 -12.68 -34.56 16.84
N LEU A 181 -12.47 -34.90 15.56
CA LEU A 181 -13.51 -34.89 14.53
C LEU A 181 -14.67 -35.85 14.87
N LYS A 182 -14.33 -37.07 15.30
CA LYS A 182 -15.27 -38.14 15.67
C LYS A 182 -16.10 -37.81 16.92
N SER A 183 -15.51 -37.13 17.89
CA SER A 183 -16.20 -36.65 19.11
C SER A 183 -16.98 -35.35 18.90
N LYS A 184 -17.03 -34.81 17.68
CA LYS A 184 -17.61 -33.50 17.33
C LYS A 184 -16.96 -32.32 18.09
N ASN A 185 -15.70 -32.47 18.51
CA ASN A 185 -14.99 -31.43 19.24
C ASN A 185 -14.58 -30.29 18.29
N VAL A 186 -15.00 -29.08 18.63
CA VAL A 186 -14.70 -27.84 17.89
C VAL A 186 -13.19 -27.62 17.74
N ASN A 187 -12.39 -28.15 18.66
CA ASN A 187 -10.93 -28.15 18.56
C ASN A 187 -10.39 -28.71 17.23
N PHE A 188 -11.10 -29.62 16.55
CA PHE A 188 -10.68 -30.05 15.21
C PHE A 188 -10.56 -28.88 14.24
N PHE A 189 -11.52 -27.95 14.21
CA PHE A 189 -11.52 -26.83 13.27
C PHE A 189 -10.62 -25.68 13.70
N ASN A 190 -10.30 -25.60 15.00
CA ASN A 190 -9.30 -24.68 15.52
C ASN A 190 -7.87 -25.16 15.17
N LEU A 191 -7.63 -26.48 15.11
CA LEU A 191 -6.34 -27.09 14.75
C LEU A 191 -6.16 -27.33 13.24
N CYS A 192 -7.23 -27.64 12.51
CA CYS A 192 -7.21 -28.10 11.12
C CYS A 192 -8.01 -27.22 10.14
N GLY A 193 -8.94 -26.39 10.61
CA GLY A 193 -9.87 -25.67 9.75
C GLY A 193 -10.81 -26.59 8.95
N ASP A 194 -11.47 -26.04 7.93
CA ASP A 194 -12.42 -26.77 7.07
C ASP A 194 -11.84 -27.14 5.69
N GLN A 195 -10.66 -26.61 5.36
CA GLN A 195 -9.94 -26.84 4.10
C GLN A 195 -8.50 -27.29 4.36
N ILE A 196 -7.86 -27.84 3.32
CA ILE A 196 -6.44 -28.16 3.29
C ILE A 196 -5.76 -27.46 2.11
N VAL A 197 -4.55 -26.95 2.33
CA VAL A 197 -3.70 -26.37 1.29
C VAL A 197 -3.06 -27.50 0.49
N ILE A 198 -3.43 -27.62 -0.79
CA ILE A 198 -3.02 -28.73 -1.66
C ILE A 198 -1.99 -28.36 -2.72
N LYS A 199 -1.83 -27.06 -3.00
CA LYS A 199 -0.87 -26.53 -3.98
C LYS A 199 -0.55 -25.08 -3.65
N GLN A 200 0.71 -24.67 -3.80
CA GLN A 200 1.19 -23.34 -3.46
C GLN A 200 2.26 -22.96 -4.50
N LYS A 201 2.16 -21.77 -5.10
CA LYS A 201 3.17 -21.28 -6.05
C LYS A 201 4.48 -21.02 -5.32
N VAL A 202 5.59 -21.19 -6.03
CA VAL A 202 6.92 -20.69 -5.65
C VAL A 202 7.29 -19.63 -6.67
N LYS A 203 7.34 -18.36 -6.26
CA LYS A 203 7.54 -17.21 -7.17
C LYS A 203 8.43 -16.12 -6.57
N ALA A 204 8.92 -15.26 -7.45
CA ALA A 204 9.47 -13.95 -7.10
C ALA A 204 8.61 -12.88 -7.76
N GLN A 205 8.49 -11.70 -7.15
CA GLN A 205 7.63 -10.62 -7.64
C GLN A 205 8.32 -9.26 -7.47
N LEU A 206 8.34 -8.47 -8.54
CA LEU A 206 8.74 -7.06 -8.53
C LEU A 206 7.51 -6.23 -8.89
N LEU A 207 7.15 -5.26 -8.04
CA LEU A 207 6.08 -4.32 -8.28
C LEU A 207 6.65 -2.90 -8.28
N ILE A 208 6.47 -2.17 -9.39
CA ILE A 208 6.93 -0.79 -9.56
C ILE A 208 5.70 0.08 -9.79
N THR A 209 5.39 0.95 -8.85
CA THR A 209 4.32 1.95 -8.96
C THR A 209 4.91 3.31 -9.27
N THR A 210 4.60 3.83 -10.45
CA THR A 210 4.76 5.24 -10.78
C THR A 210 3.53 6.00 -10.31
N LYS A 211 3.71 7.00 -9.45
CA LYS A 211 2.65 7.88 -8.94
C LYS A 211 2.92 9.32 -9.38
N PHE A 212 2.10 9.82 -10.29
CA PHE A 212 2.04 11.25 -10.62
C PHE A 212 1.27 11.95 -9.50
N ILE A 213 1.82 13.05 -9.00
CA ILE A 213 1.27 13.87 -7.92
C ILE A 213 1.13 15.28 -8.49
N PHE A 214 -0.10 15.79 -8.49
CA PHE A 214 -0.46 17.08 -9.05
C PHE A 214 -0.57 18.12 -7.94
N ALA A 215 -0.13 19.36 -8.19
CA ALA A 215 -0.29 20.45 -7.23
C ALA A 215 -1.76 20.71 -6.91
N ASP A 216 -2.65 20.60 -7.91
CA ASP A 216 -4.10 20.83 -7.77
C ASP A 216 -4.95 20.02 -8.77
N ALA A 217 -6.28 20.12 -8.60
CA ALA A 217 -7.26 19.43 -9.42
C ALA A 217 -7.25 19.90 -10.88
N LYS A 218 -7.09 21.21 -11.14
CA LYS A 218 -6.97 21.77 -12.51
C LYS A 218 -5.79 21.13 -13.24
N THR A 219 -4.61 21.09 -12.60
CA THR A 219 -3.40 20.45 -13.13
C THR A 219 -3.66 18.98 -13.48
N LYS A 220 -4.37 18.25 -12.61
CA LYS A 220 -4.77 16.85 -12.86
C LYS A 220 -5.74 16.73 -14.04
N GLU A 221 -6.73 17.60 -14.14
CA GLU A 221 -7.74 17.59 -15.21
C GLU A 221 -7.11 17.90 -16.58
N GLU A 222 -6.23 18.91 -16.66
CA GLU A 222 -5.47 19.22 -17.88
C GLU A 222 -4.51 18.07 -18.27
N PHE A 223 -3.87 17.44 -17.28
CA PHE A 223 -3.01 16.27 -17.49
C PHE A 223 -3.79 15.05 -18.00
N ASP A 224 -4.93 14.74 -17.38
CA ASP A 224 -5.80 13.62 -17.77
C ASP A 224 -6.43 13.84 -19.15
N ALA A 225 -6.83 15.08 -19.47
CA ALA A 225 -7.30 15.46 -20.80
C ALA A 225 -6.20 15.32 -21.87
N SER A 226 -4.97 15.73 -21.55
CA SER A 226 -3.82 15.65 -22.47
C SER A 226 -3.33 14.22 -22.72
N LEU A 227 -3.40 13.35 -21.71
CA LEU A 227 -3.08 11.91 -21.88
C LEU A 227 -4.19 11.16 -22.61
N GLY A 228 -5.44 11.58 -22.39
CA GLY A 228 -6.66 10.94 -22.86
C GLY A 228 -7.13 9.76 -21.99
N ALA A 229 -8.24 9.16 -22.39
CA ALA A 229 -8.90 8.06 -21.67
C ALA A 229 -8.09 6.75 -21.56
N LYS A 230 -6.95 6.65 -22.27
CA LYS A 230 -5.96 5.58 -22.13
C LYS A 230 -4.56 6.19 -22.22
N THR A 231 -3.74 5.90 -21.22
CA THR A 231 -2.34 6.31 -21.23
C THR A 231 -1.51 5.36 -22.08
N PRO A 232 -0.43 5.81 -22.74
CA PRO A 232 0.62 4.91 -23.17
C PRO A 232 1.17 4.07 -22.01
N PRO A 233 1.67 2.85 -22.27
CA PRO A 233 2.53 2.17 -21.31
C PRO A 233 3.75 3.05 -21.04
N ILE A 234 4.06 3.29 -19.76
CA ILE A 234 5.13 4.22 -19.37
C ILE A 234 6.49 3.54 -19.51
N PHE A 235 6.58 2.27 -19.16
CA PHE A 235 7.69 1.36 -19.47
C PHE A 235 7.30 0.49 -20.68
N GLY A 236 8.21 0.28 -21.64
CA GLY A 236 8.04 -0.71 -22.70
C GLY A 236 7.09 -0.31 -23.84
N ALA A 237 6.95 -1.21 -24.82
CA ALA A 237 6.29 -0.94 -26.10
C ALA A 237 4.75 -0.87 -26.01
N ALA A 238 4.16 -0.03 -26.87
CA ALA A 238 2.74 -0.10 -27.18
C ALA A 238 2.40 -1.46 -27.83
N LYS A 239 1.45 -2.20 -27.27
CA LYS A 239 1.15 -3.59 -27.65
C LYS A 239 0.80 -3.76 -29.13
N LYS A 240 1.77 -4.23 -29.92
CA LYS A 240 1.49 -4.97 -31.17
C LYS A 240 0.98 -6.37 -30.81
N SER A 241 -0.27 -6.45 -30.38
CA SER A 241 -0.91 -7.71 -29.93
C SER A 241 -1.15 -8.69 -31.09
N LYS A 242 -0.10 -9.34 -31.58
CA LYS A 242 -0.23 -10.61 -32.30
C LYS A 242 -0.79 -11.64 -31.31
N LYS A 243 -1.93 -12.25 -31.64
CA LYS A 243 -2.38 -13.47 -30.96
C LYS A 243 -1.47 -14.63 -31.36
N SER A 244 -0.37 -14.80 -30.63
CA SER A 244 0.38 -16.05 -30.59
C SER A 244 -0.43 -17.10 -29.82
N ASN A 245 -1.37 -17.77 -30.50
CA ASN A 245 -1.80 -19.09 -30.04
C ASN A 245 -0.55 -20.00 -30.08
N PRO A 246 -0.18 -20.69 -28.98
CA PRO A 246 0.85 -21.73 -29.02
C PRO A 246 0.28 -22.98 -29.72
N SER A 247 0.14 -22.92 -31.04
CA SER A 247 -0.34 -24.03 -31.85
C SER A 247 0.71 -25.13 -31.90
N SER A 248 0.44 -26.24 -31.21
CA SER A 248 1.24 -27.46 -31.23
C SER A 248 1.55 -27.90 -32.66
N ALA A 249 2.84 -27.99 -33.01
CA ALA A 249 3.27 -28.46 -34.31
C ALA A 249 3.13 -29.99 -34.40
N SER A 250 2.04 -30.46 -35.03
CA SER A 250 1.94 -31.82 -35.55
C SER A 250 0.91 -31.88 -36.68
N ALA A 251 1.38 -31.67 -37.91
CA ALA A 251 0.59 -31.86 -39.11
C ALA A 251 1.10 -33.09 -39.86
N ASN A 252 0.42 -34.23 -39.69
CA ASN A 252 0.41 -35.28 -40.70
C ASN A 252 -0.89 -36.09 -40.62
N ALA A 253 -1.38 -36.56 -41.77
CA ALA A 253 -2.76 -37.02 -41.92
C ALA A 253 -2.92 -38.55 -41.78
N GLY A 254 -4.03 -38.98 -41.19
CA GLY A 254 -4.42 -40.39 -41.12
C GLY A 254 -5.88 -40.57 -40.70
N ARG A 255 -6.73 -41.07 -41.60
CA ARG A 255 -8.10 -41.49 -41.27
C ARG A 255 -8.07 -42.85 -40.58
N ASN A 256 -8.80 -43.01 -39.47
CA ASN A 256 -9.71 -44.15 -39.30
C ASN A 256 -10.66 -44.00 -38.10
N ASN A 257 -11.69 -44.85 -38.06
CA ASN A 257 -12.81 -44.78 -37.11
C ASN A 257 -12.58 -45.65 -35.85
N ASN A 258 -13.36 -45.35 -34.80
CA ASN A 258 -13.77 -46.21 -33.68
C ASN A 258 -12.68 -46.96 -32.87
N THR A 259 -12.63 -46.70 -31.56
CA THR A 259 -13.17 -47.58 -30.48
C THR A 259 -12.79 -47.00 -29.11
N ALA A 260 -13.57 -47.24 -28.05
CA ALA A 260 -13.29 -46.77 -26.69
C ALA A 260 -12.63 -47.83 -25.81
N THR A 261 -11.52 -47.50 -25.13
CA THR A 261 -11.04 -48.04 -23.82
C THR A 261 -9.63 -47.51 -23.50
N GLY A 262 -9.20 -47.59 -22.23
CA GLY A 262 -7.77 -47.49 -21.85
C GLY A 262 -7.20 -46.08 -21.63
N GLY A 263 -7.42 -45.49 -20.46
CA GLY A 263 -6.73 -44.26 -20.04
C GLY A 263 -5.30 -44.51 -19.53
N ASN A 264 -4.32 -44.55 -20.43
CA ASN A 264 -2.90 -44.56 -20.05
C ASN A 264 -2.41 -43.14 -19.70
N SER A 265 -1.73 -43.00 -18.56
CA SER A 265 -1.07 -41.74 -18.18
C SER A 265 0.23 -41.57 -18.96
N THR A 266 0.22 -40.70 -19.97
CA THR A 266 1.44 -40.27 -20.64
C THR A 266 2.29 -39.45 -19.68
N ALA A 267 3.45 -39.97 -19.30
CA ALA A 267 4.42 -39.21 -18.52
C ALA A 267 4.84 -37.96 -19.28
N LEU A 268 4.65 -36.78 -18.69
CA LEU A 268 5.14 -35.52 -19.24
C LEU A 268 6.66 -35.61 -19.37
N THR A 269 7.18 -35.48 -20.59
CA THR A 269 8.62 -35.35 -20.81
C THR A 269 9.14 -34.12 -20.07
N PRO A 270 10.22 -34.23 -19.28
CA PRO A 270 10.76 -33.09 -18.57
C PRO A 270 11.26 -32.06 -19.58
N VAL A 271 10.73 -30.83 -19.50
CA VAL A 271 11.22 -29.68 -20.26
C VAL A 271 12.69 -29.46 -19.90
N ASP A 272 13.56 -29.26 -20.89
CA ASP A 272 14.96 -28.99 -20.63
C ASP A 272 15.13 -27.63 -19.93
N SER A 273 15.99 -27.64 -18.94
CA SER A 273 16.32 -26.53 -18.04
C SER A 273 16.76 -25.27 -18.78
N ASN A 274 17.49 -25.38 -19.89
CA ASN A 274 17.91 -24.21 -20.66
C ASN A 274 16.70 -23.49 -21.29
N THR A 275 15.79 -24.25 -21.91
CA THR A 275 14.59 -23.72 -22.58
C THR A 275 13.68 -22.94 -21.62
N ALA A 276 13.61 -23.32 -20.34
CA ALA A 276 12.85 -22.60 -19.33
C ALA A 276 13.37 -21.19 -19.06
N ASN A 277 14.70 -21.04 -18.93
CA ASN A 277 15.35 -19.74 -18.75
C ASN A 277 15.18 -18.88 -20.00
N ASP A 278 15.33 -19.46 -21.18
CA ASP A 278 15.19 -18.75 -22.46
C ASP A 278 13.76 -18.25 -22.68
N GLN A 279 12.72 -19.05 -22.38
CA GLN A 279 11.32 -18.63 -22.45
C GLN A 279 10.98 -17.48 -21.50
N ILE A 280 11.55 -17.46 -20.30
CA ILE A 280 11.35 -16.37 -19.34
C ILE A 280 12.04 -15.10 -19.81
N ASN A 281 13.31 -15.19 -20.24
CA ASN A 281 14.03 -14.04 -20.77
C ASN A 281 13.36 -13.49 -22.05
N GLN A 282 12.87 -14.36 -22.94
CA GLN A 282 12.09 -13.97 -24.11
C GLN A 282 10.81 -13.23 -23.71
N THR A 283 10.00 -13.79 -22.79
CA THR A 283 8.75 -13.16 -22.33
C THR A 283 8.99 -11.76 -21.74
N LEU A 284 10.07 -11.60 -20.98
CA LEU A 284 10.45 -10.33 -20.37
C LEU A 284 11.01 -9.34 -21.39
N ASN A 285 11.83 -9.79 -22.34
CA ASN A 285 12.33 -8.95 -23.44
C ASN A 285 11.19 -8.46 -24.35
N GLU A 286 10.20 -9.32 -24.65
CA GLU A 286 9.04 -9.01 -25.49
C GLU A 286 8.07 -8.02 -24.81
N GLU A 287 7.71 -8.21 -23.53
CA GLU A 287 6.76 -7.34 -22.81
C GLU A 287 7.40 -6.06 -22.20
N LEU A 288 8.73 -5.98 -22.10
CA LEU A 288 9.46 -4.78 -21.61
C LEU A 288 10.21 -4.02 -22.72
N ASP A 289 10.31 -4.58 -23.94
CA ASP A 289 11.00 -4.02 -25.11
C ASP A 289 12.46 -3.63 -24.81
N THR A 290 13.32 -4.64 -24.63
CA THR A 290 14.77 -4.48 -24.44
C THR A 290 15.60 -4.67 -25.71
N GLU A 291 15.02 -5.30 -26.74
CA GLU A 291 15.73 -5.69 -27.99
C GLU A 291 15.68 -4.60 -29.08
N THR A 292 15.07 -3.45 -28.80
CA THR A 292 15.18 -2.26 -29.67
C THR A 292 16.58 -1.61 -29.65
N CYS A 293 17.45 -1.97 -28.69
CA CYS A 293 18.90 -1.85 -28.90
C CYS A 293 19.36 -2.92 -29.91
N GLY A 294 19.73 -2.50 -31.11
CA GLY A 294 20.43 -3.36 -32.07
C GLY A 294 21.78 -3.84 -31.54
N LYS A 295 22.34 -4.89 -32.17
CA LYS A 295 23.60 -5.54 -31.73
C LYS A 295 24.83 -4.63 -31.77
N ASP A 296 24.73 -3.48 -32.44
CA ASP A 296 25.84 -2.55 -32.71
C ASP A 296 26.03 -1.46 -31.63
N GLY A 297 25.34 -1.59 -30.49
CA GLY A 297 25.60 -0.81 -29.26
C GLY A 297 24.56 0.27 -28.93
N CYS A 298 24.21 0.38 -27.63
CA CYS A 298 23.28 1.39 -27.11
C CYS A 298 23.95 2.77 -26.83
N ASP A 299 25.18 2.99 -27.31
CA ASP A 299 26.08 4.06 -26.85
C ASP A 299 26.00 5.36 -27.68
N GLY A 300 25.05 5.46 -28.62
CA GLY A 300 24.90 6.59 -29.54
C GLY A 300 23.52 7.27 -29.51
N ASP A 301 23.47 8.48 -28.96
CA ASP A 301 22.46 9.53 -29.17
C ASP A 301 20.98 9.11 -29.32
N GLY A 302 20.33 8.90 -28.17
CA GLY A 302 18.98 9.41 -27.95
C GLY A 302 17.80 8.47 -28.23
N LYS A 303 18.02 7.24 -28.69
CA LYS A 303 16.93 6.27 -28.96
C LYS A 303 16.40 5.56 -27.70
N ASP A 304 17.26 5.31 -26.71
CA ASP A 304 16.90 4.58 -25.49
C ASP A 304 16.15 5.44 -24.46
N GLY A 305 14.91 5.80 -24.78
CA GLY A 305 13.98 6.33 -23.78
C GLY A 305 13.81 5.35 -22.61
N GLY A 306 13.84 5.88 -21.38
CA GLY A 306 13.31 5.16 -20.23
C GLY A 306 11.78 5.15 -20.24
N PHE A 307 11.21 6.29 -20.63
CA PHE A 307 9.82 6.38 -21.06
C PHE A 307 9.64 5.72 -22.43
N SER A 308 8.47 5.13 -22.69
CA SER A 308 8.05 4.81 -24.05
C SER A 308 7.97 6.07 -24.93
N ILE A 309 8.12 5.91 -26.23
CA ILE A 309 8.13 7.03 -27.20
C ILE A 309 6.80 7.81 -27.14
N GLU A 310 5.67 7.12 -27.02
CA GLU A 310 4.35 7.77 -26.89
C GLU A 310 4.21 8.51 -25.55
N ALA A 311 4.67 7.93 -24.43
CA ALA A 311 4.66 8.61 -23.14
C ALA A 311 5.53 9.88 -23.16
N LYS A 312 6.76 9.78 -23.67
CA LYS A 312 7.68 10.92 -23.81
C LYS A 312 7.12 12.00 -24.74
N ALA A 313 6.46 11.63 -25.84
CA ALA A 313 5.77 12.56 -26.72
C ALA A 313 4.61 13.28 -26.01
N LYS A 314 3.71 12.53 -25.34
CA LYS A 314 2.57 13.11 -24.61
C LYS A 314 3.02 14.02 -23.46
N PHE A 315 4.05 13.64 -22.70
CA PHE A 315 4.62 14.49 -21.64
C PHE A 315 5.27 15.76 -22.20
N ASN A 316 5.90 15.71 -23.38
CA ASN A 316 6.43 16.90 -24.03
C ASN A 316 5.36 17.86 -24.58
N SER A 317 4.18 17.35 -24.95
CA SER A 317 3.02 18.17 -25.36
C SER A 317 2.22 18.78 -24.20
N LEU A 318 2.52 18.42 -22.94
CA LEU A 318 1.90 19.06 -21.77
C LEU A 318 2.31 20.55 -21.69
N SER A 319 1.38 21.38 -21.18
CA SER A 319 1.65 22.78 -20.88
C SER A 319 2.84 22.93 -19.91
N ALA A 320 3.53 24.07 -19.96
CA ALA A 320 4.63 24.34 -19.04
C ALA A 320 4.14 24.38 -17.58
N GLU A 321 2.94 24.91 -17.35
CA GLU A 321 2.25 24.92 -16.05
C GLU A 321 2.02 23.50 -15.53
N VAL A 322 1.42 22.61 -16.33
CA VAL A 322 1.15 21.23 -15.91
C VAL A 322 2.44 20.45 -15.66
N ARG A 323 3.48 20.63 -16.46
CA ARG A 323 4.78 19.98 -16.23
C ARG A 323 5.45 20.44 -14.94
N LYS A 324 5.44 21.74 -14.67
CA LYS A 324 5.96 22.33 -13.42
C LYS A 324 5.16 21.84 -12.20
N ASN A 325 3.84 21.79 -12.33
CA ASN A 325 2.92 21.43 -11.24
C ASN A 325 2.73 19.91 -11.07
N THR A 326 3.46 19.06 -11.79
CA THR A 326 3.38 17.59 -11.69
C THR A 326 4.71 16.97 -11.27
N THR A 327 4.73 16.37 -10.09
CA THR A 327 5.85 15.56 -9.60
C THR A 327 5.58 14.08 -9.87
N ILE A 328 6.56 13.36 -10.41
CA ILE A 328 6.54 11.90 -10.47
C ILE A 328 7.24 11.36 -9.23
N SER A 329 6.58 10.41 -8.55
CA SER A 329 7.09 9.63 -7.43
C SER A 329 7.01 8.14 -7.81
N ILE A 330 8.13 7.53 -8.16
CA ILE A 330 8.24 6.08 -8.32
C ILE A 330 8.41 5.45 -6.93
N ARG A 331 7.76 4.31 -6.73
CA ARG A 331 8.02 3.37 -5.63
C ARG A 331 8.21 2.00 -6.24
N ALA A 332 9.04 1.17 -5.61
CA ALA A 332 9.20 -0.22 -5.98
C ALA A 332 9.32 -1.10 -4.74
N ILE A 333 8.77 -2.31 -4.81
CA ILE A 333 8.91 -3.36 -3.81
C ILE A 333 9.21 -4.68 -4.51
N GLN A 334 10.05 -5.49 -3.89
CA GLN A 334 10.48 -6.78 -4.41
C GLN A 334 10.29 -7.84 -3.33
N LEU A 335 9.66 -8.95 -3.70
CA LEU A 335 9.44 -10.13 -2.88
C LEU A 335 10.25 -11.28 -3.50
N GLY A 336 11.20 -11.86 -2.76
CA GLY A 336 12.26 -12.71 -3.30
C GLY A 336 13.35 -11.93 -4.06
N GLY A 337 14.13 -12.63 -4.87
CA GLY A 337 15.33 -12.11 -5.53
C GLY A 337 16.39 -11.70 -4.50
N THR A 338 16.97 -10.52 -4.65
CA THR A 338 17.86 -9.90 -3.65
C THR A 338 17.45 -8.44 -3.47
N PRO A 339 16.51 -8.12 -2.54
CA PRO A 339 15.94 -6.77 -2.41
C PRO A 339 16.95 -5.64 -2.14
N SER A 340 18.13 -5.96 -1.60
CA SER A 340 19.24 -5.02 -1.43
C SER A 340 19.94 -4.60 -2.74
N GLN A 341 19.53 -5.18 -3.88
CA GLN A 341 19.90 -4.67 -5.21
C GLN A 341 18.96 -3.55 -5.66
N LEU A 342 17.66 -3.65 -5.38
CA LEU A 342 16.67 -2.61 -5.70
C LEU A 342 16.99 -1.28 -4.99
N SER A 343 17.46 -1.35 -3.73
CA SER A 343 17.88 -0.17 -2.96
C SER A 343 19.14 0.54 -3.50
N LYS A 344 19.78 0.01 -4.55
CA LYS A 344 20.88 0.68 -5.26
C LYS A 344 20.39 1.71 -6.28
N ILE A 345 19.10 1.73 -6.62
CA ILE A 345 18.48 2.78 -7.44
C ILE A 345 18.32 4.02 -6.55
N VAL A 346 19.10 5.07 -6.82
CA VAL A 346 19.42 6.11 -5.83
C VAL A 346 18.37 7.23 -5.74
N ASN A 347 17.38 7.26 -6.64
CA ASN A 347 16.35 8.28 -6.72
C ASN A 347 14.97 7.66 -6.86
N PHE A 348 13.96 8.33 -6.31
CA PHE A 348 12.56 7.88 -6.39
C PHE A 348 11.60 8.96 -6.90
N ASN A 349 12.00 10.23 -7.03
CA ASN A 349 11.13 11.31 -7.47
C ASN A 349 11.80 12.21 -8.52
N CYS A 350 11.02 12.84 -9.40
CA CYS A 350 11.46 13.84 -10.39
C CYS A 350 10.30 14.79 -10.76
N SER A 351 10.59 16.00 -11.27
CA SER A 351 9.57 16.91 -11.81
C SER A 351 9.37 16.67 -13.31
N LEU A 352 8.13 16.74 -13.80
CA LEU A 352 7.86 16.67 -15.25
C LEU A 352 8.36 17.91 -16.03
N GLU A 353 8.72 18.99 -15.35
CA GLU A 353 9.51 20.09 -15.94
C GLU A 353 10.87 19.58 -16.46
N GLN A 354 11.45 18.58 -15.78
CA GLN A 354 12.74 17.98 -16.10
C GLN A 354 12.56 16.58 -16.74
N VAL A 355 11.80 16.51 -17.84
CA VAL A 355 11.45 15.25 -18.54
C VAL A 355 12.67 14.33 -18.75
N ASN A 356 13.84 14.88 -19.09
CA ASN A 356 15.06 14.08 -19.31
C ASN A 356 15.65 13.46 -18.02
N VAL A 357 15.47 14.09 -16.86
CA VAL A 357 15.86 13.54 -15.55
C VAL A 357 14.93 12.39 -15.19
N CYS A 358 13.63 12.56 -15.42
CA CYS A 358 12.67 11.47 -15.32
C CYS A 358 13.00 10.33 -16.29
N ASP A 359 13.26 10.60 -17.57
CA ASP A 359 13.59 9.60 -18.58
C ASP A 359 14.82 8.75 -18.19
N SER A 360 15.85 9.37 -17.62
CA SER A 360 17.01 8.67 -17.04
C SER A 360 16.65 7.79 -15.83
N LEU A 361 15.70 8.22 -15.00
CA LEU A 361 15.19 7.45 -13.86
C LEU A 361 14.36 6.24 -14.32
N PHE A 362 13.47 6.43 -15.29
CA PHE A 362 12.70 5.33 -15.90
C PHE A 362 13.60 4.33 -16.60
N ARG A 363 14.72 4.77 -17.22
CA ARG A 363 15.71 3.86 -17.83
C ARG A 363 16.38 2.97 -16.78
N GLN A 364 16.67 3.48 -15.58
CA GLN A 364 17.21 2.69 -14.47
C GLN A 364 16.20 1.62 -14.01
N PHE A 365 14.93 2.00 -13.79
CA PHE A 365 13.89 1.04 -13.41
C PHE A 365 13.59 0.02 -14.53
N LYS A 366 13.57 0.42 -15.80
CA LYS A 366 13.42 -0.49 -16.96
C LYS A 366 14.55 -1.51 -17.02
N ASN A 367 15.80 -1.06 -16.89
CA ASN A 367 16.97 -1.95 -16.86
C ASN A 367 16.93 -2.92 -15.67
N TYR A 368 16.59 -2.42 -14.48
CA TYR A 368 16.48 -3.28 -13.30
C TYR A 368 15.38 -4.34 -13.46
N ALA A 369 14.21 -3.92 -13.93
CA ALA A 369 13.05 -4.79 -14.14
C ALA A 369 13.27 -5.87 -15.20
N ALA A 370 13.98 -5.54 -16.30
CA ALA A 370 14.18 -6.44 -17.43
C ALA A 370 15.48 -7.26 -17.36
N LYS A 371 16.51 -6.80 -16.62
CA LYS A 371 17.83 -7.44 -16.58
C LYS A 371 18.25 -7.83 -15.17
N ASP A 372 18.31 -6.89 -14.23
CA ASP A 372 18.91 -7.16 -12.91
C ASP A 372 18.04 -8.11 -12.06
N PHE A 373 16.73 -7.87 -12.00
CA PHE A 373 15.80 -8.71 -11.23
C PHE A 373 15.69 -10.15 -11.78
N PRO A 374 15.53 -10.38 -13.10
CA PRO A 374 15.58 -11.74 -13.66
C PRO A 374 16.93 -12.43 -13.46
N ASN A 375 18.05 -11.71 -13.64
CA ASN A 375 19.39 -12.28 -13.44
C ASN A 375 19.65 -12.73 -12.00
N GLN A 376 19.01 -12.12 -10.98
CA GLN A 376 19.08 -12.62 -9.60
C GLN A 376 18.58 -14.08 -9.49
N LEU A 377 17.58 -14.46 -10.29
CA LEU A 377 16.84 -15.72 -10.17
C LEU A 377 17.38 -16.86 -11.05
N LYS A 378 18.21 -16.54 -12.05
CA LYS A 378 18.60 -17.43 -13.16
C LYS A 378 19.15 -18.79 -12.73
N ASP A 379 19.97 -18.82 -11.70
CA ASP A 379 20.64 -20.04 -11.20
C ASP A 379 19.70 -20.92 -10.35
N GLU A 380 18.75 -20.30 -9.65
CA GLU A 380 17.82 -20.99 -8.74
C GLU A 380 16.58 -21.52 -9.47
N ILE A 381 16.17 -20.90 -10.58
CA ILE A 381 14.89 -21.21 -11.23
C ILE A 381 14.81 -22.66 -11.73
N ASN A 382 15.94 -23.22 -12.17
CA ASN A 382 16.04 -24.60 -12.65
C ASN A 382 16.33 -25.63 -11.54
N ASN A 383 16.74 -25.19 -10.35
CA ASN A 383 17.04 -26.09 -9.25
C ASN A 383 15.75 -26.78 -8.77
N ARG A 384 15.76 -28.10 -8.61
CA ARG A 384 14.60 -28.85 -8.07
C ARG A 384 14.53 -28.83 -6.55
N ASP A 385 15.61 -28.47 -5.87
CA ASP A 385 15.56 -28.15 -4.45
C ASP A 385 14.80 -26.84 -4.23
N VAL A 386 14.03 -26.82 -3.14
CA VAL A 386 13.25 -25.67 -2.66
C VAL A 386 13.83 -25.16 -1.34
N ASN A 387 14.62 -25.97 -0.62
CA ASN A 387 15.24 -25.58 0.64
C ASN A 387 16.45 -24.66 0.46
N SER A 388 17.07 -24.68 -0.73
CA SER A 388 18.21 -23.80 -1.08
C SER A 388 17.80 -22.45 -1.68
N ASN A 389 16.51 -22.11 -1.67
CA ASN A 389 15.90 -21.31 -2.72
C ASN A 389 15.41 -19.93 -2.25
N ASN A 390 16.26 -19.26 -1.44
CA ASN A 390 15.95 -18.02 -0.72
C ASN A 390 15.52 -16.85 -1.63
N LYS A 391 15.67 -16.94 -2.96
CA LYS A 391 15.21 -15.90 -3.88
C LYS A 391 13.78 -16.09 -4.39
N PHE A 392 13.05 -17.11 -3.95
CA PHE A 392 11.62 -17.25 -4.25
C PHE A 392 10.84 -17.54 -2.97
N TYR A 393 9.68 -16.89 -2.84
CA TYR A 393 8.78 -17.07 -1.72
C TYR A 393 7.56 -17.91 -2.12
N TYR A 394 6.90 -18.50 -1.12
CA TYR A 394 5.66 -19.25 -1.31
C TYR A 394 4.45 -18.29 -1.41
N SER A 395 3.61 -18.45 -2.43
CA SER A 395 2.42 -17.63 -2.66
C SER A 395 1.19 -18.44 -3.10
N ASP A 396 0.04 -17.78 -3.17
CA ASP A 396 -1.17 -18.24 -3.91
C ASP A 396 -1.55 -19.71 -3.61
N SER A 397 -1.94 -19.99 -2.36
CA SER A 397 -2.31 -21.33 -1.91
C SER A 397 -3.69 -21.76 -2.41
N THR A 398 -3.71 -22.78 -3.27
CA THR A 398 -4.91 -23.52 -3.69
C THR A 398 -5.39 -24.41 -2.56
N LYS A 399 -6.66 -24.27 -2.20
CA LYS A 399 -7.31 -24.95 -1.07
C LYS A 399 -8.49 -25.77 -1.54
N VAL A 400 -8.76 -26.88 -0.87
CA VAL A 400 -9.97 -27.69 -1.05
C VAL A 400 -10.54 -28.08 0.31
N LEU A 401 -11.85 -28.30 0.37
CA LEU A 401 -12.49 -28.90 1.54
C LEU A 401 -11.89 -30.29 1.81
N TYR A 402 -11.70 -30.66 3.08
CA TYR A 402 -11.23 -32.01 3.43
C TYR A 402 -12.16 -33.11 2.88
N SER A 403 -13.47 -32.86 2.82
CA SER A 403 -14.49 -33.75 2.24
C SER A 403 -14.29 -34.02 0.74
N ASN A 404 -13.52 -33.19 0.03
CA ASN A 404 -13.18 -33.36 -1.40
C ASN A 404 -11.87 -34.15 -1.63
N LYS A 405 -11.29 -34.77 -0.59
CA LYS A 405 -10.12 -35.65 -0.69
C LYS A 405 -10.44 -36.99 -0.05
N ALA A 406 -10.04 -38.09 -0.68
CA ALA A 406 -10.13 -39.41 -0.07
C ALA A 406 -9.25 -39.44 1.19
N ILE A 407 -9.89 -39.50 2.36
CA ILE A 407 -9.23 -39.50 3.66
C ILE A 407 -9.78 -40.67 4.47
N VAL A 408 -8.88 -41.43 5.09
CA VAL A 408 -9.21 -42.56 5.95
C VAL A 408 -8.94 -42.27 7.43
N ASN A 409 -9.59 -43.03 8.31
CA ASN A 409 -9.24 -43.12 9.74
C ASN A 409 -8.09 -44.11 10.00
N ASN A 410 -7.76 -44.37 11.26
CA ASN A 410 -6.72 -45.33 11.66
C ASN A 410 -7.03 -46.76 11.19
N GLU A 411 -8.32 -47.07 11.06
CA GLU A 411 -8.91 -48.33 10.66
C GLU A 411 -8.99 -48.51 9.12
N ASN A 412 -8.39 -47.59 8.34
CA ASN A 412 -8.41 -47.52 6.87
C ASN A 412 -9.82 -47.36 6.24
N GLN A 413 -10.83 -46.96 7.01
CA GLN A 413 -12.18 -46.67 6.53
C GLN A 413 -12.23 -45.22 6.02
N LEU A 414 -12.88 -44.97 4.88
CA LEU A 414 -13.12 -43.62 4.37
C LEU A 414 -14.02 -42.82 5.31
N ILE A 415 -13.67 -41.57 5.56
CA ILE A 415 -14.38 -40.67 6.50
C ILE A 415 -14.87 -39.37 5.86
N ASN A 416 -14.90 -39.32 4.53
CA ASN A 416 -15.44 -38.19 3.75
C ASN A 416 -16.83 -37.73 4.21
N ASP A 417 -17.73 -38.66 4.53
CA ASP A 417 -19.07 -38.36 5.01
C ASP A 417 -19.10 -37.84 6.45
N VAL A 418 -18.14 -38.25 7.30
CA VAL A 418 -17.98 -37.70 8.65
C VAL A 418 -17.52 -36.24 8.56
N ILE A 419 -16.62 -35.94 7.62
CA ILE A 419 -16.10 -34.60 7.36
C ILE A 419 -17.18 -33.70 6.72
N SER A 420 -17.97 -34.22 5.77
CA SER A 420 -18.91 -33.43 4.96
C SER A 420 -20.02 -32.78 5.81
N ASN A 421 -20.40 -33.42 6.92
CA ASN A 421 -21.32 -32.88 7.93
C ASN A 421 -20.90 -31.51 8.50
N TYR A 422 -19.62 -31.12 8.37
CA TYR A 422 -19.10 -29.83 8.83
C TYR A 422 -18.71 -28.89 7.67
N SER A 423 -18.60 -29.42 6.44
CA SER A 423 -18.31 -28.60 5.25
C SER A 423 -19.60 -28.03 4.66
N ASP A 424 -20.24 -27.13 5.41
CA ASP A 424 -21.40 -26.36 4.93
C ASP A 424 -20.96 -25.49 3.73
N THR A 425 -21.58 -25.74 2.57
CA THR A 425 -21.37 -25.01 1.31
C THR A 425 -22.58 -24.17 0.91
N SER A 426 -23.53 -23.95 1.83
CA SER A 426 -24.74 -23.18 1.56
C SER A 426 -24.41 -21.71 1.20
N PRO A 427 -25.17 -21.07 0.29
CA PRO A 427 -25.00 -19.65 0.00
C PRO A 427 -25.12 -18.74 1.24
N SER A 428 -25.90 -19.16 2.23
CA SER A 428 -26.02 -18.50 3.53
C SER A 428 -24.74 -18.55 4.36
N PHE A 429 -24.10 -19.72 4.46
CA PHE A 429 -22.83 -19.84 5.20
C PHE A 429 -21.66 -19.20 4.45
N ILE A 430 -21.64 -19.25 3.10
CA ILE A 430 -20.66 -18.53 2.28
C ILE A 430 -20.78 -17.00 2.48
N ASN A 431 -22.01 -16.46 2.46
CA ASN A 431 -22.28 -15.04 2.75
C ASN A 431 -21.89 -14.67 4.19
N PHE A 432 -22.12 -15.56 5.16
CA PHE A 432 -21.67 -15.40 6.55
C PHE A 432 -20.14 -15.35 6.67
N LYS A 433 -19.40 -16.30 6.06
CA LYS A 433 -17.92 -16.29 6.01
C LYS A 433 -17.41 -14.97 5.42
N TYR A 434 -17.97 -14.55 4.28
CA TYR A 434 -17.61 -13.28 3.64
C TYR A 434 -17.86 -12.06 4.56
N LYS A 435 -19.01 -12.00 5.24
CA LYS A 435 -19.32 -10.92 6.19
C LYS A 435 -18.34 -10.87 7.35
N ILE A 436 -17.97 -12.02 7.93
CA ILE A 436 -16.95 -12.06 8.99
C ILE A 436 -15.58 -11.61 8.46
N GLN A 437 -15.17 -12.05 7.27
CA GLN A 437 -13.91 -11.60 6.65
C GLN A 437 -13.88 -10.09 6.39
N GLN A 438 -15.00 -9.48 5.97
CA GLN A 438 -15.10 -8.02 5.82
C GLN A 438 -15.06 -7.29 7.17
N ASP A 439 -15.68 -7.84 8.21
CA ASP A 439 -15.60 -7.27 9.57
C ASP A 439 -14.16 -7.36 10.10
N PHE A 440 -13.47 -8.51 9.99
CA PHE A 440 -12.04 -8.62 10.33
C PHE A 440 -11.19 -7.61 9.55
N LYS A 441 -11.41 -7.49 8.23
CA LYS A 441 -10.71 -6.52 7.38
C LYS A 441 -10.92 -5.09 7.89
N SER A 442 -12.16 -4.71 8.15
CA SER A 442 -12.51 -3.36 8.62
C SER A 442 -11.83 -3.04 9.96
N ASN A 443 -11.95 -3.94 10.94
CA ASN A 443 -11.32 -3.78 12.24
C ASN A 443 -9.79 -3.71 12.13
N HIS A 444 -9.15 -4.55 11.30
CA HIS A 444 -7.71 -4.54 11.12
C HIS A 444 -7.20 -3.24 10.47
N ILE A 445 -7.93 -2.70 9.48
CA ILE A 445 -7.65 -1.39 8.88
C ILE A 445 -7.78 -0.26 9.92
N HIS A 446 -8.84 -0.27 10.73
CA HIS A 446 -9.03 0.71 11.81
C HIS A 446 -7.93 0.64 12.85
N TYR A 447 -7.51 -0.57 13.25
CA TYR A 447 -6.39 -0.79 14.17
C TYR A 447 -5.07 -0.24 13.62
N ILE A 448 -4.72 -0.57 12.36
CA ILE A 448 -3.50 -0.06 11.71
C ILE A 448 -3.54 1.46 11.59
N LYS A 449 -4.66 2.05 11.15
CA LYS A 449 -4.82 3.51 11.05
C LYS A 449 -4.68 4.19 12.41
N ALA A 450 -5.23 3.61 13.47
CA ALA A 450 -5.11 4.15 14.82
C ALA A 450 -3.67 4.07 15.35
N VAL A 451 -2.96 2.95 15.12
CA VAL A 451 -1.55 2.79 15.50
C VAL A 451 -0.64 3.74 14.71
N ASP A 452 -0.87 3.90 13.40
CA ASP A 452 -0.16 4.87 12.55
C ASP A 452 -0.38 6.33 12.97
N ILE A 453 -1.59 6.68 13.41
CA ILE A 453 -1.87 8.01 13.97
C ILE A 453 -1.16 8.18 15.33
N LEU A 454 -1.18 7.18 16.21
CA LEU A 454 -0.48 7.21 17.52
C LEU A 454 1.04 7.33 17.39
N ALA A 455 1.63 6.79 16.32
CA ALA A 455 3.07 6.79 16.09
C ALA A 455 3.64 8.11 15.56
N LYS A 456 2.79 9.09 15.18
CA LYS A 456 3.22 10.35 14.58
C LYS A 456 3.45 11.45 15.61
N ASP A 457 4.51 12.24 15.40
CA ASP A 457 4.81 13.45 16.18
C ASP A 457 3.64 14.43 16.29
N SER A 458 2.77 14.46 15.28
CA SER A 458 1.57 15.28 15.21
C SER A 458 0.43 14.82 16.14
N TYR A 459 0.46 13.59 16.66
CA TYR A 459 -0.57 13.07 17.56
C TYR A 459 -0.79 13.96 18.80
N LYS A 460 0.31 14.50 19.36
CA LYS A 460 0.28 15.42 20.51
C LYS A 460 -0.39 16.77 20.22
N ASN A 461 -0.63 17.09 18.96
CA ASN A 461 -1.30 18.31 18.50
C ASN A 461 -2.78 18.06 18.12
N LEU A 462 -3.24 16.80 17.98
CA LEU A 462 -4.64 16.49 17.69
C LEU A 462 -5.57 16.97 18.83
N ALA A 463 -6.86 17.14 18.53
CA ALA A 463 -7.84 17.55 19.53
C ALA A 463 -8.02 16.48 20.62
N ASN A 464 -8.57 16.86 21.78
CA ASN A 464 -8.77 15.94 22.92
C ASN A 464 -9.73 14.80 22.59
N ASP A 465 -10.83 15.10 21.92
CA ASP A 465 -11.79 14.12 21.40
C ASP A 465 -11.22 13.29 20.23
N GLU A 466 -10.43 13.88 19.32
CA GLU A 466 -9.71 13.13 18.27
C GLU A 466 -8.70 12.15 18.89
N ARG A 467 -7.88 12.59 19.85
CA ARG A 467 -6.89 11.75 20.55
C ARG A 467 -7.56 10.62 21.32
N LYS A 468 -8.68 10.91 21.98
CA LYS A 468 -9.53 9.93 22.64
C LYS A 468 -10.07 8.91 21.63
N LEU A 469 -10.66 9.37 20.53
CA LEU A 469 -11.25 8.52 19.50
C LEU A 469 -10.21 7.63 18.81
N VAL A 470 -8.97 8.10 18.59
CA VAL A 470 -7.89 7.26 18.08
C VAL A 470 -7.59 6.08 19.04
N LYS A 471 -7.59 6.32 20.36
CA LYS A 471 -7.40 5.26 21.36
C LYS A 471 -8.61 4.32 21.40
N GLU A 472 -9.83 4.86 21.49
CA GLU A 472 -11.06 4.08 21.52
C GLU A 472 -11.22 3.23 20.26
N THR A 473 -10.86 3.73 19.07
CA THR A 473 -10.86 2.94 17.83
C THR A 473 -9.82 1.82 17.86
N LYS A 474 -8.60 2.06 18.36
CA LYS A 474 -7.60 0.98 18.53
C LYS A 474 -8.14 -0.12 19.46
N GLU A 475 -8.66 0.28 20.61
CA GLU A 475 -9.17 -0.62 21.64
C GLU A 475 -10.41 -1.39 21.17
N ASN A 476 -11.35 -0.72 20.50
CA ASN A 476 -12.55 -1.34 19.92
C ASN A 476 -12.20 -2.29 18.77
N ALA A 477 -11.26 -1.92 17.89
CA ALA A 477 -10.81 -2.79 16.81
C ALA A 477 -10.15 -4.06 17.34
N GLN A 478 -9.29 -3.93 18.35
CA GLN A 478 -8.66 -5.08 19.03
C GLN A 478 -9.71 -5.95 19.73
N TYR A 479 -10.66 -5.34 20.46
CA TYR A 479 -11.77 -6.05 21.10
C TYR A 479 -12.62 -6.82 20.08
N ASN A 480 -13.04 -6.18 19.00
CA ASN A 480 -13.85 -6.78 17.94
C ASN A 480 -13.15 -7.96 17.27
N ILE A 481 -11.84 -7.84 16.97
CA ILE A 481 -11.02 -8.95 16.43
C ILE A 481 -11.03 -10.13 17.40
N THR A 482 -10.82 -9.90 18.70
CA THR A 482 -10.88 -10.96 19.73
C THR A 482 -12.28 -11.59 19.83
N GLN A 483 -13.36 -10.80 19.78
CA GLN A 483 -14.72 -11.33 19.83
C GLN A 483 -15.09 -12.13 18.58
N LEU A 484 -14.70 -11.67 17.39
CA LEU A 484 -14.90 -12.41 16.13
C LEU A 484 -14.17 -13.76 16.16
N LEU A 485 -12.95 -13.84 16.70
CA LEU A 485 -12.25 -15.12 16.92
C LEU A 485 -13.01 -16.01 17.92
N ASN A 486 -13.42 -15.46 19.06
CA ASN A 486 -14.20 -16.19 20.08
C ASN A 486 -15.54 -16.71 19.57
N LEU A 487 -16.12 -16.07 18.54
CA LEU A 487 -17.30 -16.55 17.82
C LEU A 487 -16.93 -17.68 16.85
N ILE A 488 -15.92 -17.51 16.00
CA ILE A 488 -15.48 -18.56 15.05
C ILE A 488 -15.12 -19.85 15.80
N ASN A 489 -14.44 -19.74 16.94
CA ASN A 489 -14.06 -20.86 17.81
C ASN A 489 -15.28 -21.56 18.47
N LYS A 490 -16.52 -21.13 18.17
CA LYS A 490 -17.80 -21.76 18.52
C LYS A 490 -18.66 -22.09 17.30
N CYS A 491 -18.27 -21.65 16.10
CA CYS A 491 -19.09 -21.75 14.89
C CYS A 491 -19.08 -23.11 14.22
N PHE A 492 -18.05 -23.93 14.45
CA PHE A 492 -17.96 -25.26 13.85
C PHE A 492 -18.72 -26.35 14.63
N SER A 493 -19.19 -26.08 15.85
CA SER A 493 -20.14 -26.97 16.56
C SER A 493 -21.55 -26.91 15.99
N ASP A 494 -21.97 -25.74 15.49
CA ASP A 494 -23.30 -25.51 14.91
C ASP A 494 -23.25 -24.26 14.00
N THR A 495 -23.25 -24.47 12.68
CA THR A 495 -23.17 -23.37 11.71
C THR A 495 -24.46 -22.55 11.66
N VAL A 496 -25.62 -23.13 12.02
CA VAL A 496 -26.93 -22.48 11.97
C VAL A 496 -27.11 -21.57 13.17
N THR A 497 -26.84 -22.08 14.38
CA THR A 497 -26.81 -21.27 15.60
C THR A 497 -25.73 -20.19 15.51
N CYS A 498 -24.57 -20.47 14.92
CA CYS A 498 -23.55 -19.44 14.67
C CYS A 498 -24.03 -18.33 13.72
N GLN A 499 -24.64 -18.67 12.57
CA GLN A 499 -25.18 -17.68 11.63
C GLN A 499 -26.24 -16.80 12.29
N LYS A 500 -27.15 -17.40 13.07
CA LYS A 500 -28.16 -16.69 13.85
C LYS A 500 -27.51 -15.78 14.90
N ASN A 501 -26.62 -16.34 15.74
CA ASN A 501 -25.93 -15.63 16.79
C ASN A 501 -25.18 -14.41 16.22
N TYR A 502 -24.43 -14.54 15.13
CA TYR A 502 -23.74 -13.40 14.51
C TYR A 502 -24.69 -12.26 14.13
N ALA A 503 -25.85 -12.57 13.56
CA ALA A 503 -26.85 -11.58 13.19
C ALA A 503 -27.54 -10.93 14.41
N GLU A 504 -27.68 -11.64 15.53
CA GLU A 504 -28.25 -11.13 16.78
C GLU A 504 -27.21 -10.35 17.62
N LEU A 505 -25.98 -10.84 17.67
CA LEU A 505 -24.83 -10.21 18.32
C LEU A 505 -24.43 -8.89 17.62
N LYS A 506 -24.48 -8.83 16.29
CA LYS A 506 -24.25 -7.56 15.57
C LYS A 506 -25.40 -6.55 15.75
N LYS A 507 -26.62 -6.99 16.07
CA LYS A 507 -27.71 -6.11 16.51
C LYS A 507 -27.56 -5.65 17.97
N SER A 508 -26.86 -6.42 18.82
CA SER A 508 -26.62 -6.05 20.23
C SER A 508 -25.46 -5.06 20.42
N ALA A 509 -24.72 -4.74 19.35
CA ALA A 509 -23.55 -3.86 19.31
C ALA A 509 -23.75 -2.44 19.88
N ILE A 510 -25.00 -1.98 19.96
CA ILE A 510 -25.40 -0.65 20.46
C ILE A 510 -25.12 -0.51 21.99
N LYS A 511 -24.88 -1.61 22.71
CA LYS A 511 -24.51 -1.59 24.13
C LYS A 511 -22.99 -1.68 24.32
N LYS A 512 -22.46 -0.98 25.33
CA LYS A 512 -21.00 -0.89 25.61
C LYS A 512 -20.32 -2.24 25.87
N ASP A 513 -21.08 -3.19 26.39
CA ASP A 513 -20.67 -4.57 26.68
C ASP A 513 -21.13 -5.56 25.59
N GLY A 514 -21.56 -5.05 24.43
CA GLY A 514 -21.97 -5.81 23.27
C GLY A 514 -20.79 -6.48 22.57
N PHE A 515 -21.08 -7.57 21.87
CA PHE A 515 -20.10 -8.42 21.18
C PHE A 515 -19.27 -7.70 20.12
N TYR A 516 -19.85 -6.68 19.49
CA TYR A 516 -19.19 -5.82 18.51
C TYR A 516 -19.35 -4.38 18.98
N ARG A 517 -18.31 -3.57 18.86
CA ARG A 517 -18.34 -2.14 19.15
C ARG A 517 -18.24 -1.36 17.85
N GLU A 518 -19.19 -0.46 17.63
CA GLU A 518 -19.19 0.40 16.45
C GLU A 518 -18.03 1.40 16.48
N PHE A 519 -17.54 1.75 15.31
CA PHE A 519 -16.58 2.84 15.15
C PHE A 519 -17.33 4.16 14.97
N ASN A 520 -16.86 5.23 15.60
CA ASN A 520 -17.37 6.57 15.31
C ASN A 520 -16.82 7.02 13.96
N GLU A 521 -17.72 7.37 13.03
CA GLU A 521 -17.43 7.85 11.68
C GLU A 521 -16.44 9.04 11.67
N GLU A 522 -16.44 9.89 12.70
CA GLU A 522 -15.47 11.00 12.85
C GLU A 522 -14.00 10.53 12.92
N PHE A 523 -13.74 9.23 13.16
CA PHE A 523 -12.38 8.67 13.16
C PHE A 523 -11.75 8.67 11.77
N ASP A 524 -12.53 8.39 10.73
CA ASP A 524 -11.97 8.26 9.39
C ASP A 524 -11.49 9.62 8.83
N ASP A 525 -12.08 10.70 9.33
CA ASP A 525 -11.69 12.09 9.07
C ASP A 525 -10.37 12.54 9.73
N ILE A 526 -9.85 11.81 10.71
CA ILE A 526 -8.69 12.25 11.51
C ILE A 526 -7.42 12.24 10.66
N LYS A 527 -6.95 13.44 10.33
CA LYS A 527 -5.76 13.70 9.52
C LYS A 527 -4.62 14.15 10.44
N ALA A 528 -3.80 13.21 10.90
CA ALA A 528 -2.61 13.45 11.72
C ALA A 528 -1.43 14.04 10.91
N TRP A 529 -1.72 15.12 10.18
CA TRP A 529 -0.79 15.88 9.34
C TRP A 529 0.13 16.77 10.19
N LYS A 530 0.98 17.59 9.58
CA LYS A 530 1.82 18.52 10.36
C LYS A 530 1.01 19.77 10.70
N LEU A 531 0.89 20.09 12.00
CA LEU A 531 0.43 21.41 12.44
C LEU A 531 1.48 22.45 12.03
N ILE A 532 1.04 23.46 11.28
CA ILE A 532 1.86 24.55 10.74
C ILE A 532 1.72 25.81 11.60
N SER A 533 0.48 26.20 11.91
CA SER A 533 0.17 27.31 12.82
C SER A 533 -1.07 27.03 13.65
N SER A 534 -1.18 27.72 14.79
CA SER A 534 -2.32 27.66 15.71
C SER A 534 -2.48 29.02 16.37
N THR A 535 -3.69 29.58 16.43
CA THR A 535 -3.93 30.93 16.96
C THR A 535 -5.33 31.06 17.54
N GLU A 536 -5.44 31.73 18.69
CA GLU A 536 -6.73 32.05 19.30
C GLU A 536 -7.51 33.04 18.43
N ALA A 537 -8.79 32.73 18.25
CA ALA A 537 -9.76 33.57 17.58
C ALA A 537 -10.91 33.89 18.51
N GLU A 538 -11.32 35.15 18.49
CA GLU A 538 -12.52 35.66 19.14
C GLU A 538 -13.35 36.32 18.05
N TRP A 539 -14.64 35.98 17.95
CA TRP A 539 -15.54 36.67 17.03
C TRP A 539 -15.74 38.11 17.49
N LYS A 540 -15.63 39.08 16.57
CA LYS A 540 -15.83 40.51 16.89
C LYS A 540 -16.78 41.13 15.86
N PRO A 541 -17.76 41.93 16.33
CA PRO A 541 -18.77 42.52 15.46
C PRO A 541 -18.14 43.47 14.44
N PRO A 542 -18.84 43.77 13.32
CA PRO A 542 -18.31 44.61 12.26
C PRO A 542 -17.89 45.99 12.77
N ARG A 543 -16.67 46.42 12.42
CA ARG A 543 -16.19 47.77 12.73
C ARG A 543 -16.56 48.72 11.61
N TYR A 544 -17.52 49.60 11.86
CA TYR A 544 -17.78 50.76 11.02
C TYR A 544 -16.68 51.80 11.20
N THR A 545 -15.78 51.90 10.21
CA THR A 545 -14.81 52.99 10.12
C THR A 545 -15.48 54.24 9.53
N PRO A 546 -15.37 55.43 10.17
CA PRO A 546 -15.87 56.67 9.58
C PRO A 546 -15.21 56.94 8.22
N GLY A 547 -16.01 57.18 7.18
CA GLY A 547 -15.52 57.40 5.80
C GLY A 547 -15.98 56.37 4.75
N ASN A 548 -17.20 55.81 4.88
CA ASN A 548 -17.89 54.98 3.88
C ASN A 548 -17.22 53.67 3.40
N VAL A 549 -16.00 53.33 3.82
CA VAL A 549 -15.41 52.00 3.58
C VAL A 549 -16.05 50.99 4.54
N ILE A 550 -17.15 50.37 4.12
CA ILE A 550 -17.92 49.42 4.94
C ILE A 550 -17.27 48.03 4.90
N PHE A 551 -16.59 47.65 5.98
CA PHE A 551 -16.12 46.27 6.17
C PHE A 551 -17.25 45.38 6.70
N ILE A 552 -18.13 44.92 5.80
CA ILE A 552 -19.28 44.02 6.10
C ILE A 552 -18.81 42.57 6.33
N SER A 553 -17.90 42.37 7.28
CA SER A 553 -17.46 41.04 7.69
C SER A 553 -16.90 41.05 9.11
N ASP A 554 -17.31 40.09 9.91
CA ASP A 554 -16.82 39.94 11.28
C ASP A 554 -15.33 39.60 11.27
N ARG A 555 -14.60 40.07 12.28
CA ARG A 555 -13.13 40.00 12.31
C ARG A 555 -12.64 39.00 13.34
N MET A 556 -11.85 38.02 12.89
CA MET A 556 -11.11 37.11 13.77
C MET A 556 -9.71 37.71 13.99
N THR A 557 -9.29 37.90 15.25
CA THR A 557 -8.08 38.68 15.56
C THR A 557 -6.81 37.84 15.69
N GLY A 558 -6.06 37.66 14.59
CA GLY A 558 -4.69 37.11 14.63
C GLY A 558 -4.02 37.05 13.26
N ASP A 559 -2.70 37.27 13.22
CA ASP A 559 -1.86 37.17 12.00
C ASP A 559 -1.53 35.70 11.69
N PHE A 560 -2.52 34.96 11.20
CA PHE A 560 -2.56 33.48 11.31
C PHE A 560 -1.46 32.69 10.58
N MET A 561 -0.86 33.26 9.54
CA MET A 561 0.06 32.57 8.61
C MET A 561 1.48 33.16 8.61
N LYS A 562 1.78 34.09 9.51
CA LYS A 562 2.98 34.95 9.51
C LYS A 562 4.27 34.24 9.94
N SER A 563 4.63 33.20 9.19
CA SER A 563 5.83 32.32 9.27
C SER A 563 5.60 30.97 8.55
N SER A 564 4.42 30.78 7.92
CA SER A 564 3.95 29.48 7.42
C SER A 564 4.52 29.14 6.05
N ASN A 565 5.82 28.80 6.02
CA ASN A 565 6.48 28.27 4.83
C ASN A 565 5.76 27.01 4.35
N LEU A 566 5.02 27.15 3.25
CA LEU A 566 4.22 26.09 2.64
C LEU A 566 4.97 25.27 1.57
N ARG A 567 6.24 25.59 1.30
CA ARG A 567 7.04 24.89 0.27
C ARG A 567 7.33 23.46 0.73
N GLY A 568 6.89 22.49 -0.07
CA GLY A 568 7.11 21.06 0.17
C GLY A 568 5.92 20.32 0.79
N TYR A 569 4.82 21.01 1.13
CA TYR A 569 3.54 20.36 1.41
C TYR A 569 2.69 20.25 0.14
N SER A 570 1.78 19.30 0.13
CA SER A 570 0.92 18.92 -0.99
C SER A 570 -0.54 19.35 -0.80
N GLN A 571 -1.04 19.24 0.43
CA GLN A 571 -2.42 19.55 0.80
C GLN A 571 -2.47 20.24 2.17
N PHE A 572 -3.54 20.99 2.44
CA PHE A 572 -3.80 21.59 3.73
C PHE A 572 -5.29 21.54 4.12
N PHE A 573 -5.59 21.75 5.40
CA PHE A 573 -6.93 22.07 5.90
C PHE A 573 -6.87 23.02 7.11
N PHE A 574 -7.97 23.72 7.35
CA PHE A 574 -8.19 24.49 8.59
C PHE A 574 -9.04 23.67 9.57
N LYS A 575 -8.79 23.85 10.87
CA LYS A 575 -9.45 23.09 11.95
C LYS A 575 -9.80 24.02 13.11
N TYR A 576 -10.98 23.85 13.68
CA TYR A 576 -11.47 24.70 14.78
C TYR A 576 -11.54 23.94 16.10
N ILE A 577 -11.03 24.57 17.14
CA ILE A 577 -10.75 23.96 18.44
C ILE A 577 -11.39 24.77 19.57
N ASP A 578 -12.16 24.15 20.46
CA ASP A 578 -12.74 24.84 21.62
C ASP A 578 -11.66 25.21 22.67
N THR A 579 -12.04 26.00 23.69
CA THR A 579 -11.14 26.35 24.80
C THR A 579 -10.65 25.13 25.61
N ASN A 580 -11.34 23.99 25.51
CA ASN A 580 -10.99 22.72 26.16
C ASN A 580 -10.16 21.80 25.23
N ASN A 581 -9.71 22.32 24.08
CA ASN A 581 -8.93 21.62 23.05
C ASN A 581 -9.66 20.49 22.28
N ASN A 582 -11.00 20.52 22.16
CA ASN A 582 -11.83 19.59 21.38
C ASN A 582 -12.11 20.09 19.95
N LYS A 583 -12.38 19.18 19.01
CA LYS A 583 -12.74 19.46 17.62
C LYS A 583 -14.18 20.00 17.51
N ILE A 584 -14.29 21.27 17.13
CA ILE A 584 -15.57 21.92 16.80
C ILE A 584 -16.08 21.36 15.48
N THR A 585 -17.34 20.91 15.46
CA THR A 585 -18.06 20.45 14.25
C THR A 585 -19.48 21.00 14.27
N SER A 586 -20.09 21.22 13.10
CA SER A 586 -21.46 21.74 12.98
C SER A 586 -22.46 20.90 13.80
N LYS A 587 -22.36 19.57 13.71
CA LYS A 587 -23.15 18.59 14.47
C LYS A 587 -23.03 18.74 16.00
N LYS A 588 -21.85 19.08 16.52
CA LYS A 588 -21.61 19.31 17.96
C LYS A 588 -22.14 20.67 18.46
N PHE A 589 -22.37 21.62 17.55
CA PHE A 589 -22.79 22.99 17.85
C PHE A 589 -24.15 23.33 17.22
N GLY A 590 -25.13 22.42 17.33
CA GLY A 590 -26.52 22.70 16.97
C GLY A 590 -26.83 22.86 15.48
N GLY A 591 -25.91 22.46 14.59
CA GLY A 591 -26.08 22.58 13.14
C GLY A 591 -25.60 23.90 12.53
N ILE A 592 -24.94 24.78 13.31
CA ILE A 592 -24.39 26.04 12.78
C ILE A 592 -23.46 25.82 11.58
N SER A 593 -23.44 26.75 10.64
CA SER A 593 -22.45 26.70 9.57
C SER A 593 -21.11 27.26 10.06
N LEU A 594 -20.06 26.47 9.88
CA LEU A 594 -18.68 26.82 10.25
C LEU A 594 -17.90 27.40 9.06
N THR A 595 -18.53 27.72 7.93
CA THR A 595 -17.83 28.24 6.75
C THR A 595 -17.18 29.59 7.06
N THR A 596 -15.92 29.76 6.65
CA THR A 596 -15.15 30.99 6.86
C THR A 596 -14.38 31.36 5.60
N SER A 597 -14.35 32.66 5.29
CA SER A 597 -13.50 33.18 4.23
C SER A 597 -12.10 33.52 4.77
N PHE A 598 -11.06 33.09 4.05
CA PHE A 598 -9.68 33.43 4.39
C PHE A 598 -9.08 34.27 3.26
N ARG A 599 -8.40 35.37 3.59
CA ARG A 599 -7.75 36.27 2.62
C ARG A 599 -6.27 36.45 2.92
N CYS A 600 -5.41 36.16 1.95
CA CYS A 600 -3.98 36.48 2.01
C CYS A 600 -3.77 37.92 1.54
N TYR A 601 -3.25 38.80 2.39
CA TYR A 601 -2.98 40.20 2.07
C TYR A 601 -1.62 40.64 2.62
N ASN A 602 -0.96 41.57 1.92
CA ASN A 602 0.24 42.23 2.41
C ASN A 602 -0.11 43.66 2.84
N ALA A 603 0.76 44.32 3.61
CA ALA A 603 0.51 45.65 4.17
C ALA A 603 0.40 46.77 3.12
N THR A 604 0.67 46.48 1.85
CA THR A 604 0.61 47.41 0.71
C THR A 604 -0.53 47.14 -0.27
N SER A 605 -1.23 46.01 -0.14
CA SER A 605 -2.38 45.66 -0.98
C SER A 605 -3.68 46.03 -0.27
N ASP A 606 -4.52 46.79 -0.96
CA ASP A 606 -5.80 47.27 -0.48
C ASP A 606 -6.80 46.14 -0.18
N ALA A 607 -7.97 46.49 0.37
CA ALA A 607 -8.96 45.63 1.03
C ALA A 607 -9.48 44.37 0.27
N LEU A 608 -9.08 44.16 -0.98
CA LEU A 608 -9.43 43.00 -1.81
C LEU A 608 -8.58 41.75 -1.50
N GLY A 609 -7.27 41.92 -1.22
CA GLY A 609 -6.32 40.82 -1.03
C GLY A 609 -5.86 40.13 -2.33
N TRP A 610 -4.85 39.25 -2.23
CA TRP A 610 -4.26 38.54 -3.38
C TRP A 610 -4.88 37.17 -3.64
N ILE A 611 -5.26 36.47 -2.56
CA ILE A 611 -6.00 35.20 -2.61
C ILE A 611 -7.15 35.32 -1.64
N TRP A 612 -8.35 34.98 -2.10
CA TRP A 612 -9.53 34.84 -1.28
C TRP A 612 -10.05 33.40 -1.39
N PHE A 613 -9.88 32.65 -0.32
CA PHE A 613 -10.57 31.40 -0.10
C PHE A 613 -11.98 31.71 0.37
N HIS A 614 -12.98 31.52 -0.49
CA HIS A 614 -14.38 31.71 -0.12
C HIS A 614 -14.91 30.52 0.69
N GLU A 615 -15.62 30.80 1.78
CA GLU A 615 -16.54 29.88 2.47
C GLU A 615 -15.98 28.48 2.77
N ILE A 616 -14.70 28.38 3.15
CA ILE A 616 -14.09 27.10 3.52
C ILE A 616 -14.75 26.57 4.81
N SER A 617 -15.33 25.38 4.72
CA SER A 617 -15.65 24.54 5.87
C SER A 617 -14.37 24.04 6.54
N PRO A 618 -14.28 23.99 7.88
CA PRO A 618 -13.17 23.31 8.54
C PRO A 618 -13.13 21.81 8.16
N TYR A 619 -11.95 21.20 8.25
CA TYR A 619 -11.62 19.83 7.83
C TYR A 619 -11.66 19.54 6.32
N ASP A 620 -12.15 20.49 5.51
CA ASP A 620 -12.08 20.44 4.05
C ASP A 620 -10.63 20.54 3.57
N VAL A 621 -10.25 19.68 2.63
CA VAL A 621 -8.87 19.50 2.18
C VAL A 621 -8.65 20.24 0.87
N ARG A 622 -7.69 21.17 0.88
CA ARG A 622 -7.34 22.01 -0.28
C ARG A 622 -5.90 21.76 -0.74
N PRO A 623 -5.63 21.87 -2.06
CA PRO A 623 -4.27 21.77 -2.60
C PRO A 623 -3.38 22.94 -2.15
N VAL A 624 -2.09 22.66 -1.92
CA VAL A 624 -1.06 23.69 -1.78
C VAL A 624 -0.63 24.12 -3.18
N THR A 625 -1.22 25.19 -3.70
CA THR A 625 -0.93 25.69 -5.05
C THR A 625 0.17 26.74 -5.07
N ASP A 626 0.81 26.93 -6.23
CA ASP A 626 1.88 27.91 -6.42
C ASP A 626 1.44 29.35 -6.05
N PRO A 627 0.22 29.82 -6.37
CA PRO A 627 -0.32 31.06 -5.79
C PRO A 627 -0.39 31.04 -4.25
N VAL A 628 -0.92 29.98 -3.64
CA VAL A 628 -1.07 29.90 -2.17
C VAL A 628 0.29 29.96 -1.48
N VAL A 629 1.31 29.30 -2.04
CA VAL A 629 2.69 29.49 -1.57
C VAL A 629 3.12 30.95 -1.74
N ASN A 630 3.17 31.46 -2.98
CA ASN A 630 3.84 32.73 -3.24
C ASN A 630 3.13 33.97 -2.65
N TYR A 631 1.80 33.92 -2.44
CA TYR A 631 1.02 35.04 -1.88
C TYR A 631 0.62 34.89 -0.40
N CYS A 632 0.76 33.70 0.23
CA CYS A 632 0.41 33.50 1.64
C CYS A 632 1.62 33.19 2.56
N ASP A 633 2.72 32.64 2.04
CA ASP A 633 3.98 32.37 2.79
C ASP A 633 4.58 33.64 3.45
N PRO A 634 4.69 34.81 2.77
CA PRO A 634 5.19 36.05 3.38
C PRO A 634 4.11 36.96 3.99
N ALA A 635 2.83 36.57 3.97
CA ALA A 635 1.71 37.48 4.14
C ALA A 635 0.95 37.33 5.47
N THR A 636 0.17 38.35 5.84
CA THR A 636 -0.85 38.18 6.87
C THR A 636 -2.07 37.53 6.22
N VAL A 637 -2.57 36.44 6.81
CA VAL A 637 -3.88 35.89 6.45
C VAL A 637 -4.92 36.40 7.42
N PHE A 638 -5.89 37.12 6.85
CA PHE A 638 -7.09 37.57 7.54
C PHE A 638 -8.19 36.51 7.42
N ALA A 639 -8.81 36.13 8.54
CA ALA A 639 -10.03 35.34 8.51
C ALA A 639 -11.24 36.25 8.73
N CYS A 640 -12.17 36.22 7.79
CA CYS A 640 -13.43 36.94 7.82
C CYS A 640 -14.59 35.95 7.66
N THR A 641 -15.67 36.16 8.41
CA THR A 641 -16.91 35.41 8.18
C THR A 641 -17.99 36.33 7.62
N HIS A 642 -18.80 35.78 6.72
CA HIS A 642 -20.08 36.35 6.30
C HIS A 642 -21.25 35.73 7.07
N ASN A 643 -20.99 34.69 7.86
CA ASN A 643 -21.95 34.03 8.72
C ASN A 643 -21.78 34.48 10.19
N SER A 644 -22.86 35.01 10.76
CA SER A 644 -22.96 35.40 12.17
C SER A 644 -22.85 34.23 13.15
N ASP A 645 -23.07 32.98 12.72
CA ASP A 645 -23.03 31.81 13.62
C ASP A 645 -21.73 31.66 14.43
N LEU A 646 -20.58 32.10 13.89
CA LEU A 646 -19.31 32.00 14.62
C LEU A 646 -19.29 32.87 15.89
N GLN A 647 -20.21 33.84 16.02
CA GLN A 647 -20.47 34.57 17.27
C GLN A 647 -20.82 33.61 18.43
N GLN A 648 -21.52 32.51 18.13
CA GLN A 648 -21.95 31.51 19.12
C GLN A 648 -20.76 30.78 19.77
N LEU A 649 -19.62 30.67 19.05
CA LEU A 649 -18.40 30.02 19.56
C LEU A 649 -17.64 30.87 20.58
N LYS A 650 -17.89 32.19 20.67
CA LYS A 650 -17.18 33.18 21.50
C LYS A 650 -15.67 33.23 21.28
N LYS A 651 -14.93 32.27 21.86
CA LYS A 651 -13.48 32.08 21.76
C LYS A 651 -13.16 30.64 21.38
N PHE A 652 -12.33 30.49 20.36
CA PHE A 652 -11.84 29.20 19.88
C PHE A 652 -10.42 29.35 19.33
N ARG A 653 -9.81 28.27 18.84
CA ARG A 653 -8.53 28.29 18.13
C ARG A 653 -8.77 27.90 16.68
N ILE A 654 -8.14 28.61 15.74
CA ILE A 654 -7.90 28.07 14.40
C ILE A 654 -6.57 27.32 14.44
N GLU A 655 -6.52 26.16 13.78
CA GLU A 655 -5.31 25.41 13.49
C GLU A 655 -5.16 25.20 11.98
N PHE A 656 -3.93 25.27 11.49
CA PHE A 656 -3.56 25.06 10.10
C PHE A 656 -2.72 23.80 9.97
N TRP A 657 -3.16 22.84 9.18
CA TRP A 657 -2.58 21.51 9.08
C TRP A 657 -2.23 21.20 7.62
N ALA A 658 -1.01 20.69 7.36
CA ALA A 658 -0.55 20.39 6.00
C ALA A 658 0.18 19.04 5.87
N GLN A 659 0.04 18.40 4.70
CA GLN A 659 0.61 17.08 4.35
C GLN A 659 1.86 17.20 3.47
#